data_AF-A0A5B8UGE0-F1
#
_entry.id   AF-A0A5B8UGE0-F1
#
_cell.length_a   1.000
_cell.length_b   1.000
_cell.length_c   1.000
_cell.angle_alpha   90.00
_cell.angle_beta   90.00
_cell.angle_gamma   90.00
#
_symmetry.space_group_name_H-M   'P 1'
#
loop_
_entity.id
_entity.type
_entity.pdbx_description
1 polymer ?
#
loop_
_entity_poly.entity_id
_entity_poly.type
_entity_poly.pdbx_seq_one_letter_code
_entity_poly.pdbx_strand_id
1 'polypeptide(L)'
;MKHPLCALLLFSVTFSFSQPSKIKPNKYPSLLWEIRGKGFTKPSYLFGTMHVSSKMVFNLSDSFYIGIRNAQVVALETNPGTWQEDFSRYDMDGESQRTMRRSASGIDAYAAPHDYLTLNTLKLTAYEKLMEAALYSNPSIINNFLYRSRSGLAADFEEDTYLDLHIFQAGKKLGKKLCGVEDFDGSMELVKEAYADAAREKNKKEKGSDYDEEFSYRNMEVAYRSGNLDLLDTINKVNSQSAAFDEKFLYRRNEIQAHSIDSILKNGLTLFVGVGAAHLPGNRGVIELLRRAGYTLRPIKMQQRDGRHKEAIERLRVPVQFAKQTSADGFFSVNAPGKFYRFGPSYGGVEMQQYADMTNGSYYMVTRVFTNAAILGQSEEQVQRKIDSVLYENIPGKILSKKSIVKNGYRGFDISNRTRHGDYQRYNIFVTPFEILIFKMSGTGDYVKLGNEAEQFFSSIQLKETGTTAWKKFKPSYGGFEAELPHDPLIFKNDDWQFAAFDAATKTAFAIIRTDVYNHSFVEEDSFDLDLMEESFASSEFIQRELSRRISTVGGYPALDLKYKFKDSSVALVRFLLNGPRYYTLIAKARTDNRLMQQFIQSFSIKPFVYDEAKTESDTALFFRVKTPVPLEKKKKLSMYPEESLYGGYDAPDDDDSLVNRGKYTSKIIENDSTGEKIYVSFYKPSAYFYDALPDKKDSMDLDEKWVLRQKKVDTLSDKTIVTTIELGGRASSRMLKMKAIEKDGVDYELQTETDTLAAPSAFVQSFFESFSPVDKWKDTDTKKKKTPLFFSQFFSKDTVQHRMALKNIASVTMDSTDFGNLKKCLESLGWKEKNYLDTKKAFIGKFSSMPTKEASDYLRTLYPSAGDTLELQYAILETLLQQSTAYSYKTFAILLENDPPVLTAASSFAKAYSRRRILSPLLPDESTDYNDGSFINNLNDSVQLTAGIYKNLLPLINLDDYKEPVMTLTAMLLDSSLIGANDYEAYLPKLLIEAKQLLKKQIIGEKSRAIEKAREMESEKNLYNRYGNSSDEGNARLSLYASLLIPFWDKNEQVSQILLRMLGSNDKRLKYNTAITLLRNKRPLPDTLLTYFAASDEYRYELYNDMRKMKKLSLYPAAYNSQEAIARSQLLFEQSYNKPDTITFLTKVPLAYKGRSGYVYVFKYKETKADNNWKLATVGLLPKNETGYWFEEKDSTTERDYDFTTLSSTKLTAETPENEQIQKLVKRLLYSKRKSAAQFYSDEGGYGGGNYSRVIRD
;
A
#
# COMPACT_ATOMS: atom_id res chain seq x y z
N MET A 1 -107.16 -5.72 25.26
CA MET A 1 -106.92 -6.66 26.39
C MET A 1 -105.70 -7.51 26.06
N LYS A 2 -104.76 -7.58 27.02
CA LYS A 2 -103.81 -8.68 27.34
C LYS A 2 -102.96 -9.33 26.22
N HIS A 3 -101.64 -9.26 26.44
CA HIS A 3 -100.52 -10.20 26.17
C HIS A 3 -100.88 -11.69 25.88
N PRO A 4 -100.00 -12.60 25.34
CA PRO A 4 -98.54 -12.68 25.64
C PRO A 4 -97.53 -13.44 24.68
N LEU A 5 -96.24 -13.36 25.09
CA LEU A 5 -95.13 -14.37 25.22
C LEU A 5 -94.30 -14.99 24.05
N CYS A 6 -92.96 -14.73 24.15
CA CYS A 6 -91.78 -15.64 24.27
C CYS A 6 -90.83 -16.04 23.10
N ALA A 7 -89.58 -15.51 23.22
CA ALA A 7 -88.26 -16.19 23.34
C ALA A 7 -87.36 -16.45 22.10
N LEU A 8 -86.19 -15.75 21.96
CA LEU A 8 -84.82 -16.14 22.38
C LEU A 8 -83.66 -15.34 21.70
N LEU A 9 -82.65 -14.99 22.52
CA LEU A 9 -81.19 -14.80 22.28
C LEU A 9 -80.58 -13.48 21.73
N LEU A 10 -80.10 -12.68 22.70
CA LEU A 10 -78.73 -12.20 22.97
C LEU A 10 -78.04 -11.03 22.21
N PHE A 11 -77.56 -10.12 23.07
CA PHE A 11 -76.42 -9.18 23.01
C PHE A 11 -76.59 -7.79 22.37
N SER A 12 -77.01 -6.86 23.22
CA SER A 12 -76.69 -5.43 23.21
C SER A 12 -75.31 -5.16 23.83
N VAL A 13 -74.64 -4.05 23.46
CA VAL A 13 -74.00 -3.05 24.34
C VAL A 13 -73.21 -2.00 23.52
N THR A 14 -73.74 -0.77 23.56
CA THR A 14 -73.14 0.58 23.51
C THR A 14 -71.90 0.89 22.64
N PHE A 15 -72.11 1.76 21.63
CA PHE A 15 -71.08 2.59 21.01
C PHE A 15 -70.68 3.75 21.94
N SER A 16 -69.45 3.70 22.46
CA SER A 16 -68.75 4.89 22.97
C SER A 16 -67.88 5.46 21.85
N PHE A 17 -68.09 6.74 21.53
CA PHE A 17 -67.23 7.51 20.62
C PHE A 17 -65.80 7.60 21.19
N SER A 18 -64.86 6.86 20.61
CA SER A 18 -63.43 7.15 20.77
C SER A 18 -63.08 8.37 19.92
N GLN A 19 -62.64 9.46 20.56
CA GLN A 19 -61.99 10.58 19.88
C GLN A 19 -60.74 10.07 19.15
N PRO A 20 -60.50 10.46 17.88
CA PRO A 20 -59.23 10.18 17.23
C PRO A 20 -58.12 10.88 18.02
N SER A 21 -57.13 10.12 18.47
CA SER A 21 -55.90 10.66 19.05
C SER A 21 -55.32 11.69 18.09
N LYS A 22 -55.30 12.97 18.48
CA LYS A 22 -54.61 14.02 17.73
C LYS A 22 -53.14 13.62 17.61
N ILE A 23 -52.72 13.23 16.41
CA ILE A 23 -51.31 13.11 16.04
C ILE A 23 -50.64 14.44 16.46
N LYS A 24 -49.62 14.37 17.33
CA LYS A 24 -48.89 15.58 17.75
C LYS A 24 -48.39 16.28 16.48
N PRO A 25 -48.70 17.57 16.27
CA PRO A 25 -48.21 18.27 15.09
C PRO A 25 -46.67 18.32 15.12
N ASN A 26 -46.05 17.94 14.00
CA ASN A 26 -44.59 18.01 13.83
C ASN A 26 -44.10 19.46 14.09
N LYS A 27 -43.04 19.60 14.90
CA LYS A 27 -42.45 20.89 15.27
C LYS A 27 -41.76 21.54 14.08
N TYR A 28 -41.18 20.74 13.18
CA TYR A 28 -40.51 21.21 11.96
C TYR A 28 -41.12 20.53 10.70
N PRO A 29 -42.31 20.97 10.24
CA PRO A 29 -43.11 20.25 9.24
C PRO A 29 -42.83 20.67 7.78
N SER A 30 -41.67 21.26 7.48
CA SER A 30 -41.32 21.68 6.11
C SER A 30 -39.81 21.80 5.88
N LEU A 31 -39.37 21.61 4.63
CA LEU A 31 -38.02 21.96 4.16
C LEU A 31 -37.85 23.46 3.88
N LEU A 32 -38.92 24.21 3.59
CA LEU A 32 -38.88 25.63 3.23
C LEU A 32 -39.46 26.51 4.33
N TRP A 33 -38.70 27.52 4.75
CA TRP A 33 -39.06 28.43 5.83
C TRP A 33 -38.92 29.89 5.39
N GLU A 34 -39.91 30.71 5.77
CA GLU A 34 -39.89 32.15 5.59
C GLU A 34 -39.26 32.82 6.82
N ILE A 35 -38.30 33.71 6.61
CA ILE A 35 -37.62 34.52 7.63
C ILE A 35 -38.16 35.95 7.57
N ARG A 36 -38.68 36.46 8.70
CA ARG A 36 -39.13 37.85 8.89
C ARG A 36 -38.67 38.40 10.23
N GLY A 37 -38.85 39.70 10.48
CA GLY A 37 -38.57 40.33 11.78
C GLY A 37 -37.60 41.51 11.67
N LYS A 38 -37.19 42.09 12.80
CA LYS A 38 -36.18 43.16 12.91
C LYS A 38 -36.33 44.36 11.96
N GLY A 39 -37.56 44.71 11.57
CA GLY A 39 -37.83 45.87 10.71
C GLY A 39 -37.69 45.62 9.20
N PHE A 40 -37.46 44.39 8.74
CA PHE A 40 -37.41 44.06 7.32
C PHE A 40 -38.81 44.01 6.69
N THR A 41 -38.99 44.70 5.56
CA THR A 41 -40.28 44.76 4.84
C THR A 41 -40.47 43.61 3.85
N LYS A 42 -39.38 42.96 3.41
CA LYS A 42 -39.41 41.82 2.48
C LYS A 42 -38.90 40.54 3.16
N PRO A 43 -39.56 39.40 2.96
CA PRO A 43 -39.12 38.14 3.56
C PRO A 43 -37.84 37.61 2.92
N SER A 44 -37.10 36.81 3.68
CA SER A 44 -36.03 35.93 3.21
C SER A 44 -36.44 34.47 3.41
N TYR A 45 -35.68 33.52 2.87
CA TYR A 45 -36.07 32.11 2.80
C TYR A 45 -34.90 31.19 3.17
N LEU A 46 -35.18 30.17 3.97
CA LEU A 46 -34.25 29.11 4.36
C LEU A 46 -34.79 27.77 3.86
N PHE A 47 -33.96 27.01 3.17
CA PHE A 47 -34.34 25.76 2.53
C PHE A 47 -33.38 24.61 2.90
N GLY A 48 -33.94 23.43 3.20
CA GLY A 48 -33.19 22.22 3.52
C GLY A 48 -32.85 21.39 2.29
N THR A 49 -31.57 21.29 1.91
CA THR A 49 -31.09 20.52 0.77
C THR A 49 -30.69 19.08 1.14
N MET A 50 -30.52 18.22 0.15
CA MET A 50 -29.85 16.92 0.29
C MET A 50 -28.92 16.72 -0.91
N HIS A 51 -27.67 16.31 -0.65
CA HIS A 51 -26.58 16.26 -1.62
C HIS A 51 -26.66 15.09 -2.62
N VAL A 52 -27.76 14.94 -3.33
CA VAL A 52 -27.98 13.86 -4.31
C VAL A 52 -28.64 14.38 -5.59
N SER A 53 -28.47 13.65 -6.69
CA SER A 53 -29.12 13.92 -7.99
C SER A 53 -30.48 13.22 -8.16
N SER A 54 -30.95 12.45 -7.18
CA SER A 54 -32.23 11.71 -7.27
C SER A 54 -33.41 12.63 -7.60
N LYS A 55 -34.26 12.25 -8.57
CA LYS A 55 -35.50 12.97 -8.93
C LYS A 55 -36.42 13.25 -7.73
N MET A 56 -36.30 12.45 -6.68
CA MET A 56 -37.05 12.62 -5.43
C MET A 56 -36.82 13.99 -4.78
N VAL A 57 -35.58 14.50 -4.77
CA VAL A 57 -35.26 15.77 -4.12
C VAL A 57 -35.63 16.99 -4.97
N PHE A 58 -35.96 16.77 -6.24
CA PHE A 58 -36.38 17.80 -7.20
C PHE A 58 -37.90 17.98 -7.29
N ASN A 59 -38.66 17.41 -6.34
CA ASN A 59 -40.08 17.67 -6.18
C ASN A 59 -40.34 19.07 -5.58
N LEU A 60 -39.88 20.11 -6.29
CA LEU A 60 -39.90 21.50 -5.88
C LEU A 60 -41.21 22.17 -6.30
N SER A 61 -41.83 22.93 -5.39
CA SER A 61 -43.08 23.67 -5.61
C SER A 61 -42.85 25.10 -6.12
N ASP A 62 -43.89 25.77 -6.58
CA ASP A 62 -43.85 27.19 -7.02
C ASP A 62 -43.24 28.08 -5.92
N SER A 63 -43.55 27.80 -4.65
CA SER A 63 -43.07 28.58 -3.50
C SER A 63 -41.55 28.59 -3.38
N PHE A 64 -40.88 27.50 -3.77
CA PHE A 64 -39.42 27.44 -3.82
C PHE A 64 -38.85 28.43 -4.85
N TYR A 65 -39.37 28.39 -6.08
CA TYR A 65 -38.90 29.29 -7.15
C TYR A 65 -39.31 30.75 -6.93
N ILE A 66 -40.47 31.00 -6.33
CA ILE A 66 -40.90 32.34 -5.90
C ILE A 66 -39.93 32.87 -4.83
N GLY A 67 -39.50 32.03 -3.89
CA GLY A 67 -38.50 32.39 -2.88
C GLY A 67 -37.20 32.87 -3.52
N ILE A 68 -36.66 32.10 -4.47
CA ILE A 68 -35.44 32.48 -5.21
C ILE A 68 -35.64 33.80 -5.98
N ARG A 69 -36.78 34.00 -6.65
CA ARG A 69 -37.07 35.23 -7.41
C ARG A 69 -37.19 36.47 -6.52
N ASN A 70 -37.76 36.33 -5.34
CA ASN A 70 -37.96 37.44 -4.39
C ASN A 70 -36.69 37.81 -3.60
N ALA A 71 -35.71 36.91 -3.57
CA ALA A 71 -34.42 37.18 -2.97
C ALA A 71 -33.52 38.05 -3.87
N GLN A 72 -32.62 38.81 -3.25
CA GLN A 72 -31.52 39.52 -3.92
C GLN A 72 -30.23 38.69 -3.92
N VAL A 73 -30.06 37.85 -2.90
CA VAL A 73 -28.91 36.98 -2.71
C VAL A 73 -29.39 35.52 -2.67
N VAL A 74 -28.66 34.62 -3.33
CA VAL A 74 -28.80 33.17 -3.16
C VAL A 74 -27.53 32.66 -2.52
N ALA A 75 -27.65 31.95 -1.41
CA ALA A 75 -26.51 31.35 -0.71
C ALA A 75 -26.64 29.84 -0.55
N LEU A 76 -25.51 29.16 -0.50
CA LEU A 76 -25.38 27.75 -0.16
C LEU A 76 -24.38 27.59 0.98
N GLU A 77 -24.14 26.37 1.48
CA GLU A 77 -23.12 26.13 2.51
C GLU A 77 -21.76 26.70 2.10
N THR A 78 -21.28 26.33 0.91
CA THR A 78 -20.12 26.94 0.25
C THR A 78 -20.51 27.42 -1.14
N ASN A 79 -19.69 28.25 -1.79
CA ASN A 79 -19.99 28.82 -3.09
C ASN A 79 -19.51 27.91 -4.25
N PRO A 80 -20.41 27.26 -5.02
CA PRO A 80 -20.01 26.43 -6.16
C PRO A 80 -19.21 27.17 -7.23
N GLY A 81 -19.34 28.50 -7.32
CA GLY A 81 -18.60 29.32 -8.27
C GLY A 81 -17.09 29.40 -8.03
N THR A 82 -16.61 29.05 -6.83
CA THR A 82 -15.16 29.08 -6.49
C THR A 82 -14.55 27.70 -6.29
N TRP A 83 -15.37 26.63 -6.27
CA TRP A 83 -14.93 25.29 -5.92
C TRP A 83 -13.73 24.79 -6.72
N GLN A 84 -13.68 25.01 -8.03
CA GLN A 84 -12.54 24.53 -8.82
C GLN A 84 -11.21 25.12 -8.33
N GLU A 85 -11.19 26.43 -8.02
CA GLU A 85 -10.02 27.07 -7.43
C GLU A 85 -9.77 26.55 -6.00
N ASP A 86 -10.83 26.42 -5.20
CA ASP A 86 -10.75 25.95 -3.81
C ASP A 86 -10.17 24.53 -3.70
N PHE A 87 -10.72 23.57 -4.45
CA PHE A 87 -10.21 22.20 -4.51
C PHE A 87 -8.79 22.11 -5.09
N SER A 88 -8.40 23.00 -6.02
CA SER A 88 -7.06 22.97 -6.61
C SER A 88 -5.94 23.28 -5.60
N ARG A 89 -6.26 23.92 -4.48
CA ARG A 89 -5.32 24.22 -3.39
C ARG A 89 -5.02 23.02 -2.48
N TYR A 90 -5.82 21.95 -2.56
CA TYR A 90 -5.68 20.76 -1.69
C TYR A 90 -5.03 19.58 -2.41
N ASP A 91 -4.26 18.79 -1.65
CA ASP A 91 -3.63 17.54 -2.09
C ASP A 91 -4.57 16.35 -1.91
N MET A 92 -5.60 16.26 -2.76
CA MET A 92 -6.59 15.18 -2.72
C MET A 92 -5.99 13.82 -3.13
N ASP A 93 -4.95 13.83 -3.96
CA ASP A 93 -4.36 12.64 -4.56
C ASP A 93 -3.35 11.97 -3.61
N GLY A 94 -2.50 12.78 -2.96
CA GLY A 94 -1.49 12.29 -2.02
C GLY A 94 -2.07 11.60 -0.78
N GLU A 95 -3.25 12.02 -0.31
CA GLU A 95 -3.94 11.39 0.82
C GLU A 95 -4.41 9.97 0.48
N SER A 96 -4.98 9.78 -0.71
CA SER A 96 -5.48 8.47 -1.16
C SER A 96 -4.37 7.43 -1.31
N GLN A 97 -3.24 7.82 -1.91
CA GLN A 97 -2.08 6.95 -2.09
C GLN A 97 -1.37 6.65 -0.76
N ARG A 98 -1.28 7.65 0.13
CA ARG A 98 -0.73 7.46 1.50
C ARG A 98 -1.58 6.49 2.31
N THR A 99 -2.90 6.62 2.24
CA THR A 99 -3.84 5.72 2.95
C THR A 99 -3.72 4.29 2.44
N MET A 100 -3.63 4.10 1.13
CA MET A 100 -3.45 2.78 0.50
C MET A 100 -2.08 2.14 0.84
N ARG A 101 -0.98 2.91 0.79
CA ARG A 101 0.36 2.43 1.15
C ARG A 101 0.50 2.09 2.65
N ARG A 102 -0.14 2.87 3.52
CA ARG A 102 -0.17 2.64 4.99
C ARG A 102 -0.97 1.39 5.35
N SER A 103 -2.09 1.14 4.66
CA SER A 103 -2.91 -0.07 4.85
C SER A 103 -2.21 -1.37 4.40
N ALA A 104 -1.32 -1.30 3.40
CA ALA A 104 -0.66 -2.49 2.84
C ALA A 104 0.59 -2.96 3.61
N SER A 105 1.25 -2.09 4.38
CA SER A 105 2.61 -2.37 4.90
C SER A 105 2.77 -2.23 6.43
N GLY A 106 1.88 -1.51 7.13
CA GLY A 106 1.96 -1.35 8.58
C GLY A 106 3.28 -0.80 9.11
N ILE A 107 4.09 -0.15 8.26
CA ILE A 107 5.42 0.38 8.61
C ILE A 107 5.66 1.68 7.83
N ASP A 108 5.68 2.82 8.53
CA ASP A 108 6.13 4.12 7.99
C ASP A 108 7.68 4.20 7.82
N ALA A 109 8.43 3.11 8.05
CA ALA A 109 9.91 3.13 8.10
C ALA A 109 10.64 3.21 6.74
N TYR A 110 9.92 3.22 5.60
CA TYR A 110 10.54 3.39 4.27
C TYR A 110 9.93 4.56 3.51
N ALA A 111 10.06 5.76 4.08
CA ALA A 111 9.69 7.01 3.44
C ALA A 111 10.84 7.67 2.65
N ALA A 112 12.06 7.15 2.74
CA ALA A 112 13.16 7.59 1.90
C ALA A 112 12.93 7.17 0.43
N PRO A 113 13.43 7.93 -0.57
CA PRO A 113 13.34 7.56 -1.96
C PRO A 113 13.82 6.13 -2.23
N HIS A 114 13.03 5.38 -3.00
CA HIS A 114 13.25 3.97 -3.30
C HIS A 114 12.88 3.66 -4.76
N ASP A 115 13.28 4.55 -5.66
CA ASP A 115 12.96 4.48 -7.08
C ASP A 115 13.82 3.38 -7.75
N TYR A 116 13.28 2.77 -8.81
CA TYR A 116 13.96 1.78 -9.64
C TYR A 116 13.62 2.04 -11.12
N LEU A 117 14.56 1.71 -12.01
CA LEU A 117 14.19 1.42 -13.38
C LEU A 117 13.32 0.17 -13.41
N THR A 118 12.28 0.18 -14.23
CA THR A 118 11.51 -1.00 -14.60
C THR A 118 11.71 -1.32 -16.06
N LEU A 119 11.39 -2.55 -16.47
CA LEU A 119 11.40 -2.91 -17.88
C LEU A 119 10.55 -1.96 -18.73
N ASN A 120 9.50 -1.37 -18.16
CA ASN A 120 8.59 -0.46 -18.85
C ASN A 120 9.05 1.01 -18.86
N THR A 121 10.10 1.40 -18.12
CA THR A 121 10.51 2.82 -17.98
C THR A 121 10.81 3.50 -19.32
N LEU A 122 11.64 2.88 -20.16
CA LEU A 122 12.03 3.41 -21.48
C LEU A 122 11.41 2.63 -22.64
N LYS A 123 10.53 1.66 -22.34
CA LYS A 123 9.86 0.84 -23.34
C LYS A 123 8.90 1.70 -24.15
N LEU A 124 9.08 1.72 -25.47
CA LEU A 124 8.13 2.33 -26.39
C LEU A 124 6.90 1.44 -26.49
N THR A 125 5.78 1.91 -25.94
CA THR A 125 4.52 1.17 -25.89
C THR A 125 3.52 1.63 -26.95
N ALA A 126 2.60 0.72 -27.25
CA ALA A 126 1.41 0.99 -28.04
C ALA A 126 0.49 1.98 -27.29
N TYR A 127 -0.02 3.01 -27.96
CA TYR A 127 -0.81 4.09 -27.35
C TYR A 127 -2.33 3.90 -27.53
N GLU A 128 -2.77 2.81 -28.15
CA GLU A 128 -4.16 2.55 -28.54
C GLU A 128 -5.10 2.57 -27.33
N LYS A 129 -4.72 1.89 -26.24
CA LYS A 129 -5.52 1.90 -25.00
C LYS A 129 -5.61 3.28 -24.34
N LEU A 130 -4.53 4.07 -24.41
CA LEU A 130 -4.53 5.44 -23.90
C LEU A 130 -5.44 6.34 -24.74
N MET A 131 -5.39 6.16 -26.06
CA MET A 131 -6.25 6.84 -27.02
C MET A 131 -7.73 6.49 -26.79
N GLU A 132 -8.07 5.20 -26.66
CA GLU A 132 -9.42 4.73 -26.31
C GLU A 132 -9.92 5.37 -25.02
N ALA A 133 -9.10 5.27 -23.95
CA ALA A 133 -9.40 5.86 -22.65
C ALA A 133 -9.67 7.38 -22.75
N ALA A 134 -8.83 8.10 -23.49
CA ALA A 134 -8.97 9.54 -23.65
C ALA A 134 -10.29 9.94 -24.38
N LEU A 135 -10.77 9.13 -25.32
CA LEU A 135 -12.00 9.40 -26.08
C LEU A 135 -13.26 9.32 -25.20
N TYR A 136 -13.38 8.28 -24.35
CA TYR A 136 -14.55 8.12 -23.48
C TYR A 136 -14.41 8.78 -22.11
N SER A 137 -13.19 9.18 -21.72
CA SER A 137 -12.93 9.72 -20.38
C SER A 137 -13.80 10.92 -20.03
N ASN A 138 -14.37 10.86 -18.82
CA ASN A 138 -14.99 11.96 -18.10
C ASN A 138 -14.38 11.95 -16.70
N PRO A 139 -13.51 12.91 -16.33
CA PRO A 139 -12.88 12.90 -15.02
C PRO A 139 -13.92 12.86 -13.90
N SER A 140 -13.70 12.00 -12.90
CA SER A 140 -14.63 11.81 -11.77
C SER A 140 -14.93 13.12 -11.03
N ILE A 141 -13.98 14.05 -11.04
CA ILE A 141 -14.13 15.37 -10.46
C ILE A 141 -15.17 16.25 -11.21
N ILE A 142 -15.35 16.08 -12.53
CA ILE A 142 -16.44 16.71 -13.28
C ILE A 142 -17.78 16.14 -12.82
N ASN A 143 -17.86 14.83 -12.60
CA ASN A 143 -19.05 14.22 -12.00
C ASN A 143 -19.34 14.86 -10.63
N ASN A 144 -18.34 14.98 -9.76
CA ASN A 144 -18.53 15.58 -8.43
C ASN A 144 -18.97 17.06 -8.47
N PHE A 145 -18.54 17.80 -9.49
CA PHE A 145 -18.89 19.20 -9.67
C PHE A 145 -20.24 19.42 -10.34
N LEU A 146 -20.58 18.69 -11.40
CA LEU A 146 -21.79 19.00 -12.19
C LEU A 146 -22.98 18.08 -11.92
N TYR A 147 -22.72 16.81 -11.64
CA TYR A 147 -23.74 15.77 -11.76
C TYR A 147 -24.02 15.04 -10.42
N ARG A 148 -22.97 14.58 -9.73
CA ARG A 148 -23.01 13.67 -8.56
C ARG A 148 -23.84 12.40 -8.83
N SER A 149 -23.78 11.91 -10.06
CA SER A 149 -24.55 10.75 -10.51
C SER A 149 -23.97 9.44 -9.96
N ARG A 150 -24.84 8.48 -9.61
CA ARG A 150 -24.45 7.11 -9.26
C ARG A 150 -24.45 6.23 -10.50
N SER A 151 -23.40 5.45 -10.71
CA SER A 151 -23.34 4.47 -11.79
C SER A 151 -24.35 3.33 -11.58
N GLY A 152 -25.00 2.85 -12.65
CA GLY A 152 -25.83 1.64 -12.64
C GLY A 152 -27.34 1.92 -12.78
N LEU A 153 -28.17 1.08 -12.13
CA LEU A 153 -29.65 1.09 -12.25
C LEU A 153 -30.32 2.39 -11.76
N ALA A 154 -29.61 3.23 -11.00
CA ALA A 154 -30.13 4.48 -10.46
C ALA A 154 -30.12 5.65 -11.47
N ALA A 155 -29.29 5.57 -12.52
CA ALA A 155 -29.05 6.69 -13.44
C ALA A 155 -30.31 7.21 -14.13
N ASP A 156 -31.28 6.34 -14.46
CA ASP A 156 -32.55 6.75 -15.09
C ASP A 156 -33.50 7.50 -14.13
N PHE A 157 -33.23 7.44 -12.82
CA PHE A 157 -34.00 8.09 -11.75
C PHE A 157 -33.32 9.34 -11.17
N GLU A 158 -32.28 9.83 -11.83
CA GLU A 158 -31.54 11.04 -11.47
C GLU A 158 -31.89 12.22 -12.40
N GLU A 159 -31.63 13.42 -11.93
CA GLU A 159 -31.71 14.68 -12.67
C GLU A 159 -30.33 15.04 -13.23
N ASP A 160 -30.29 15.99 -14.17
CA ASP A 160 -29.06 16.40 -14.88
C ASP A 160 -28.03 17.10 -13.97
N THR A 161 -28.40 17.36 -12.71
CA THR A 161 -27.55 17.95 -11.68
C THR A 161 -28.07 17.56 -10.28
N TYR A 162 -27.38 17.97 -9.22
CA TYR A 162 -27.84 17.80 -7.83
C TYR A 162 -28.40 19.10 -7.26
N LEU A 163 -29.24 18.98 -6.23
CA LEU A 163 -30.13 20.06 -5.78
C LEU A 163 -29.41 21.36 -5.38
N ASP A 164 -28.28 21.26 -4.70
CA ASP A 164 -27.50 22.44 -4.30
C ASP A 164 -27.02 23.21 -5.54
N LEU A 165 -26.48 22.51 -6.55
CA LEU A 165 -26.05 23.16 -7.78
C LEU A 165 -27.23 23.75 -8.56
N HIS A 166 -28.39 23.09 -8.56
CA HIS A 166 -29.61 23.65 -9.16
C HIS A 166 -30.02 24.99 -8.52
N ILE A 167 -29.93 25.12 -7.19
CA ILE A 167 -30.20 26.38 -6.48
C ILE A 167 -29.20 27.47 -6.92
N PHE A 168 -27.92 27.13 -6.99
CA PHE A 168 -26.88 28.04 -7.48
C PHE A 168 -27.16 28.50 -8.91
N GLN A 169 -27.46 27.56 -9.81
CA GLN A 169 -27.76 27.83 -11.22
C GLN A 169 -29.01 28.70 -11.36
N ALA A 170 -30.08 28.39 -10.62
CA ALA A 170 -31.30 29.20 -10.62
C ALA A 170 -31.03 30.63 -10.14
N GLY A 171 -30.25 30.80 -9.07
CA GLY A 171 -29.82 32.10 -8.58
C GLY A 171 -29.03 32.88 -9.64
N LYS A 172 -28.02 32.25 -10.25
CA LYS A 172 -27.18 32.89 -11.28
C LYS A 172 -28.00 33.27 -12.52
N LYS A 173 -28.85 32.37 -13.02
CA LYS A 173 -29.72 32.56 -14.19
C LYS A 173 -30.77 33.66 -13.97
N LEU A 174 -31.19 33.88 -12.72
CA LEU A 174 -32.11 34.95 -12.33
C LEU A 174 -31.38 36.25 -11.92
N GLY A 175 -30.07 36.36 -12.16
CA GLY A 175 -29.29 37.58 -11.90
C GLY A 175 -29.08 37.89 -10.42
N LYS A 176 -29.12 36.89 -9.55
CA LYS A 176 -28.95 37.07 -8.10
C LYS A 176 -27.47 37.13 -7.71
N LYS A 177 -27.16 37.80 -6.60
CA LYS A 177 -25.82 37.73 -5.98
C LYS A 177 -25.64 36.35 -5.35
N LEU A 178 -24.44 35.76 -5.45
CA LEU A 178 -24.16 34.41 -4.94
C LEU A 178 -23.08 34.45 -3.87
N CYS A 179 -23.26 33.71 -2.78
CA CYS A 179 -22.25 33.56 -1.73
C CYS A 179 -22.38 32.20 -1.01
N GLY A 180 -21.40 31.89 -0.16
CA GLY A 180 -21.50 30.83 0.85
C GLY A 180 -21.98 31.40 2.19
N VAL A 181 -22.59 30.57 3.03
CA VAL A 181 -22.78 30.88 4.46
C VAL A 181 -21.68 30.28 5.34
N GLU A 182 -20.77 29.53 4.74
CA GLU A 182 -19.52 29.04 5.30
C GLU A 182 -18.34 29.40 4.40
N ASP A 183 -17.16 29.50 4.99
CA ASP A 183 -15.88 29.58 4.27
C ASP A 183 -15.40 28.16 3.92
N PHE A 184 -14.95 27.93 2.68
CA PHE A 184 -14.56 26.59 2.23
C PHE A 184 -13.43 25.99 3.07
N ASP A 185 -12.38 26.76 3.35
CA ASP A 185 -11.23 26.28 4.12
C ASP A 185 -11.63 26.03 5.59
N GLY A 186 -12.44 26.93 6.17
CA GLY A 186 -13.00 26.74 7.51
C GLY A 186 -13.89 25.49 7.63
N SER A 187 -14.73 25.21 6.63
CA SER A 187 -15.58 24.01 6.62
C SER A 187 -14.75 22.73 6.50
N MET A 188 -13.71 22.73 5.64
CA MET A 188 -12.81 21.57 5.50
C MET A 188 -12.04 21.29 6.79
N GLU A 189 -11.55 22.32 7.49
CA GLU A 189 -10.87 22.15 8.78
C GLU A 189 -11.83 21.60 9.85
N LEU A 190 -13.07 22.11 9.93
CA LEU A 190 -14.08 21.58 10.88
C LEU A 190 -14.43 20.12 10.59
N VAL A 191 -14.54 19.72 9.32
CA VAL A 191 -14.77 18.33 8.94
C VAL A 191 -13.60 17.46 9.38
N LYS A 192 -12.36 17.88 9.09
CA LYS A 192 -11.15 17.19 9.54
C LYS A 192 -11.10 17.05 11.06
N GLU A 193 -11.37 18.12 11.80
CA GLU A 193 -11.44 18.10 13.26
C GLU A 193 -12.56 17.19 13.78
N ALA A 194 -13.72 17.15 13.11
CA ALA A 194 -14.83 16.29 13.50
C ALA A 194 -14.44 14.81 13.44
N TYR A 195 -13.83 14.37 12.35
CA TYR A 195 -13.32 13.00 12.25
C TYR A 195 -12.21 12.72 13.27
N ALA A 196 -11.32 13.69 13.50
CA ALA A 196 -10.26 13.55 14.48
C ALA A 196 -10.76 13.39 15.92
N ASP A 197 -11.74 14.20 16.31
CA ASP A 197 -12.34 14.11 17.63
C ASP A 197 -13.23 12.88 17.77
N ALA A 198 -13.93 12.47 16.71
CA ALA A 198 -14.70 11.22 16.69
C ALA A 198 -13.82 9.97 16.86
N ALA A 199 -12.60 10.00 16.30
CA ALA A 199 -11.61 8.95 16.54
C ALA A 199 -11.13 8.92 17.99
N ARG A 200 -11.12 10.07 18.69
CA ARG A 200 -10.72 10.21 20.09
C ARG A 200 -11.87 10.05 21.10
N GLU A 201 -13.12 10.02 20.65
CA GLU A 201 -14.29 9.90 21.51
C GLU A 201 -14.46 8.47 22.04
N LYS A 202 -14.52 8.36 23.37
CA LYS A 202 -14.49 7.11 24.13
C LYS A 202 -15.87 6.44 24.26
N ASN A 203 -16.91 7.25 24.44
CA ASN A 203 -18.28 6.78 24.68
C ASN A 203 -19.10 6.83 23.38
N LYS A 204 -18.69 6.04 22.37
CA LYS A 204 -19.49 5.92 21.15
C LYS A 204 -20.79 5.21 21.47
N LYS A 205 -21.89 5.65 20.86
CA LYS A 205 -23.17 4.94 20.99
C LYS A 205 -22.99 3.54 20.39
N GLU A 206 -23.32 2.50 21.17
CA GLU A 206 -23.30 1.12 20.67
C GLU A 206 -24.22 0.99 19.45
N LYS A 207 -23.71 0.30 18.42
CA LYS A 207 -24.52 -0.04 17.26
C LYS A 207 -25.49 -1.14 17.71
N GLY A 208 -26.76 -0.78 17.94
CA GLY A 208 -27.80 -1.78 18.14
C GLY A 208 -27.72 -2.80 17.00
N SER A 209 -27.57 -4.08 17.35
CA SER A 209 -27.42 -5.18 16.39
C SER A 209 -28.65 -5.40 15.52
N ASP A 210 -29.79 -4.81 15.90
CA ASP A 210 -30.99 -4.76 15.08
C ASP A 210 -30.86 -3.58 14.11
N TYR A 211 -30.62 -3.92 12.84
CA TYR A 211 -30.77 -3.01 11.71
C TYR A 211 -32.24 -2.62 11.62
N ASP A 212 -32.68 -1.70 12.47
CA ASP A 212 -34.05 -1.27 12.53
C ASP A 212 -34.38 -0.55 11.23
N GLU A 213 -35.22 -1.19 10.41
CA GLU A 213 -35.59 -0.72 9.07
C GLU A 213 -36.16 0.71 9.14
N GLU A 214 -36.71 1.08 10.31
CA GLU A 214 -37.23 2.41 10.67
C GLU A 214 -36.19 3.54 10.54
N PHE A 215 -34.89 3.28 10.76
CA PHE A 215 -33.82 4.30 10.71
C PHE A 215 -32.85 4.14 9.53
N SER A 216 -33.24 3.35 8.53
CA SER A 216 -32.48 3.12 7.30
C SER A 216 -32.35 4.39 6.41
N TYR A 217 -31.38 4.37 5.49
CA TYR A 217 -31.24 5.41 4.46
C TYR A 217 -32.54 5.61 3.64
N ARG A 218 -33.30 4.53 3.42
CA ARG A 218 -34.61 4.59 2.75
C ARG A 218 -35.60 5.47 3.50
N ASN A 219 -35.60 5.43 4.83
CA ASN A 219 -36.49 6.27 5.63
C ASN A 219 -36.01 7.71 5.77
N MET A 220 -34.71 8.00 5.61
CA MET A 220 -34.23 9.38 5.43
C MET A 220 -34.83 10.01 4.17
N GLU A 221 -34.88 9.26 3.06
CA GLU A 221 -35.51 9.74 1.83
C GLU A 221 -37.02 10.01 2.01
N VAL A 222 -37.73 9.18 2.79
CA VAL A 222 -39.14 9.38 3.12
C VAL A 222 -39.34 10.61 4.01
N ALA A 223 -38.49 10.79 5.03
CA ALA A 223 -38.51 11.95 5.91
C ALA A 223 -38.27 13.25 5.13
N TYR A 224 -37.26 13.26 4.26
CA TYR A 224 -36.97 14.40 3.38
C TYR A 224 -38.14 14.71 2.43
N ARG A 225 -38.66 13.70 1.74
CA ARG A 225 -39.78 13.85 0.78
C ARG A 225 -41.05 14.43 1.42
N SER A 226 -41.34 14.04 2.65
CA SER A 226 -42.50 14.53 3.41
C SER A 226 -42.25 15.88 4.10
N GLY A 227 -41.02 16.42 4.05
CA GLY A 227 -40.61 17.61 4.77
C GLY A 227 -40.61 17.44 6.29
N ASN A 228 -40.57 16.21 6.78
CA ASN A 228 -40.57 15.90 8.21
C ASN A 228 -39.14 15.97 8.77
N LEU A 229 -38.71 17.19 9.12
CA LEU A 229 -37.38 17.42 9.67
C LEU A 229 -37.23 16.86 11.10
N ASP A 230 -38.32 16.66 11.85
CA ASP A 230 -38.28 15.98 13.15
C ASP A 230 -37.86 14.51 13.01
N LEU A 231 -38.39 13.82 11.99
CA LEU A 231 -38.00 12.44 11.68
C LEU A 231 -36.57 12.38 11.16
N LEU A 232 -36.15 13.32 10.29
CA LEU A 232 -34.78 13.37 9.78
C LEU A 232 -33.76 13.62 10.92
N ASP A 233 -34.06 14.51 11.85
CA ASP A 233 -33.25 14.75 13.05
C ASP A 233 -33.13 13.50 13.92
N THR A 234 -34.24 12.77 14.12
CA THR A 234 -34.24 11.50 14.84
C THR A 234 -33.35 10.47 14.14
N ILE A 235 -33.51 10.27 12.82
CA ILE A 235 -32.71 9.30 12.06
C ILE A 235 -31.22 9.66 12.12
N ASN A 236 -30.86 10.94 12.00
CA ASN A 236 -29.47 11.40 12.10
C ASN A 236 -28.89 11.16 13.50
N LYS A 237 -29.64 11.45 14.56
CA LYS A 237 -29.20 11.23 15.97
C LYS A 237 -29.07 9.76 16.33
N VAL A 238 -29.90 8.89 15.76
CA VAL A 238 -29.83 7.43 15.95
C VAL A 238 -28.64 6.86 15.19
N ASN A 239 -28.40 7.31 13.95
CA ASN A 239 -27.29 6.81 13.13
C ASN A 239 -25.92 7.41 13.51
N SER A 240 -25.88 8.56 14.17
CA SER A 240 -24.62 9.14 14.65
C SER A 240 -24.09 8.41 15.88
N GLN A 241 -22.83 7.98 15.78
CA GLN A 241 -22.11 7.23 16.80
C GLN A 241 -21.27 8.10 17.73
N SER A 242 -21.10 9.39 17.41
CA SER A 242 -20.11 10.26 18.05
C SER A 242 -20.68 11.67 18.25
N ALA A 243 -20.82 12.08 19.52
CA ALA A 243 -21.27 13.43 19.85
C ALA A 243 -20.21 14.49 19.48
N ALA A 244 -18.93 14.13 19.56
CA ALA A 244 -17.83 15.01 19.15
C ALA A 244 -17.81 15.21 17.62
N PHE A 245 -18.14 14.17 16.85
CA PHE A 245 -18.38 14.31 15.42
C PHE A 245 -19.52 15.28 15.15
N ASP A 246 -20.70 15.06 15.77
CA ASP A 246 -21.88 15.90 15.60
C ASP A 246 -21.61 17.37 15.98
N GLU A 247 -20.81 17.61 17.02
CA GLU A 247 -20.44 18.94 17.47
C GLU A 247 -19.80 19.78 16.36
N LYS A 248 -18.82 19.23 15.65
CA LYS A 248 -18.05 19.97 14.64
C LYS A 248 -18.58 19.79 13.23
N PHE A 249 -19.05 18.59 12.89
CA PHE A 249 -19.62 18.28 11.58
C PHE A 249 -20.98 18.94 11.35
N LEU A 250 -21.75 19.19 12.42
CA LEU A 250 -23.10 19.74 12.33
C LEU A 250 -23.28 21.02 13.17
N TYR A 251 -23.14 20.97 14.50
CA TYR A 251 -23.62 22.06 15.36
C TYR A 251 -22.79 23.34 15.26
N ARG A 252 -21.46 23.25 15.24
CA ARG A 252 -20.58 24.42 15.08
C ARG A 252 -20.78 25.08 13.72
N ARG A 253 -21.01 24.26 12.70
CA ARG A 253 -21.37 24.72 11.35
C ARG A 253 -22.73 25.42 11.34
N ASN A 254 -23.75 24.91 12.05
CA ASN A 254 -25.04 25.60 12.19
C ASN A 254 -24.90 27.02 12.77
N GLU A 255 -24.00 27.20 13.75
CA GLU A 255 -23.73 28.52 14.36
C GLU A 255 -23.11 29.47 13.35
N ILE A 256 -22.12 29.00 12.57
CA ILE A 256 -21.50 29.76 11.49
C ILE A 256 -22.55 30.14 10.43
N GLN A 257 -23.33 29.17 9.96
CA GLN A 257 -24.38 29.38 8.97
C GLN A 257 -25.41 30.41 9.46
N ALA A 258 -25.92 30.28 10.70
CA ALA A 258 -26.89 31.20 11.27
C ALA A 258 -26.32 32.61 11.46
N HIS A 259 -25.05 32.73 11.84
CA HIS A 259 -24.36 34.01 11.97
C HIS A 259 -24.19 34.70 10.60
N SER A 260 -23.76 33.95 9.59
CA SER A 260 -23.64 34.44 8.21
C SER A 260 -24.98 34.90 7.66
N ILE A 261 -26.06 34.15 7.91
CA ILE A 261 -27.42 34.55 7.54
C ILE A 261 -27.82 35.86 8.23
N ASP A 262 -27.65 35.97 9.56
CA ASP A 262 -27.96 37.22 10.29
C ASP A 262 -27.14 38.42 9.78
N SER A 263 -25.86 38.20 9.43
CA SER A 263 -24.98 39.22 8.85
C SER A 263 -25.49 39.72 7.49
N ILE A 264 -25.87 38.82 6.59
CA ILE A 264 -26.43 39.18 5.27
C ILE A 264 -27.73 39.97 5.44
N LEU A 265 -28.62 39.51 6.33
CA LEU A 265 -29.91 40.17 6.58
C LEU A 265 -29.72 41.57 7.19
N LYS A 266 -28.79 41.74 8.13
CA LYS A 266 -28.44 43.05 8.72
C LYS A 266 -27.98 44.09 7.71
N ASN A 267 -27.40 43.65 6.58
CA ASN A 267 -27.04 44.53 5.47
C ASN A 267 -28.23 44.94 4.58
N GLY A 268 -29.47 44.61 4.97
CA GLY A 268 -30.70 45.00 4.27
C GLY A 268 -31.00 44.18 3.02
N LEU A 269 -30.32 43.05 2.82
CA LEU A 269 -30.48 42.19 1.64
C LEU A 269 -31.49 41.07 1.91
N THR A 270 -32.37 40.80 0.93
CA THR A 270 -33.21 39.59 0.97
C THR A 270 -32.44 38.37 0.49
N LEU A 271 -32.54 37.27 1.24
CA LEU A 271 -31.76 36.06 1.05
C LEU A 271 -32.64 34.85 0.73
N PHE A 272 -32.22 34.00 -0.20
CA PHE A 272 -32.63 32.62 -0.28
C PHE A 272 -31.41 31.76 0.02
N VAL A 273 -31.44 30.96 1.08
CA VAL A 273 -30.30 30.14 1.50
C VAL A 273 -30.68 28.67 1.53
N GLY A 274 -29.87 27.84 0.87
CA GLY A 274 -29.93 26.38 0.94
C GLY A 274 -28.82 25.83 1.84
N VAL A 275 -29.18 25.09 2.87
CA VAL A 275 -28.24 24.32 3.71
C VAL A 275 -28.78 22.90 3.85
N GLY A 276 -27.94 21.91 4.10
CA GLY A 276 -28.35 20.53 4.28
C GLY A 276 -29.48 20.41 5.30
N ALA A 277 -30.51 19.62 5.00
CA ALA A 277 -31.70 19.53 5.84
C ALA A 277 -31.41 19.08 7.29
N ALA A 278 -30.29 18.37 7.50
CA ALA A 278 -29.78 18.02 8.82
C ALA A 278 -29.42 19.24 9.69
N HIS A 279 -29.05 20.38 9.09
CA HIS A 279 -28.67 21.61 9.80
C HIS A 279 -29.88 22.39 10.37
N LEU A 280 -31.09 22.12 9.90
CA LEU A 280 -32.28 22.92 10.20
C LEU A 280 -32.93 22.64 11.57
N PRO A 281 -33.25 21.39 11.95
CA PRO A 281 -34.02 21.09 13.15
C PRO A 281 -33.18 21.05 14.44
N GLY A 282 -33.88 20.96 15.57
CA GLY A 282 -33.25 20.83 16.90
C GLY A 282 -32.88 22.16 17.55
N ASN A 283 -32.52 22.12 18.84
CA ASN A 283 -32.27 23.35 19.63
C ASN A 283 -31.09 24.17 19.11
N ARG A 284 -30.07 23.50 18.54
CA ARG A 284 -28.91 24.12 17.87
C ARG A 284 -29.03 24.07 16.34
N GLY A 285 -30.22 23.79 15.81
CA GLY A 285 -30.51 23.93 14.39
C GLY A 285 -30.58 25.39 13.98
N VAL A 286 -30.32 25.67 12.71
CA VAL A 286 -30.34 27.03 12.14
C VAL A 286 -31.69 27.72 12.38
N ILE A 287 -32.81 26.97 12.39
CA ILE A 287 -34.14 27.53 12.64
C ILE A 287 -34.22 28.17 14.03
N GLU A 288 -33.81 27.44 15.06
CA GLU A 288 -33.89 27.90 16.45
C GLU A 288 -32.80 28.93 16.77
N LEU A 289 -31.64 28.86 16.11
CA LEU A 289 -30.59 29.89 16.21
C LEU A 289 -31.08 31.23 15.67
N LEU A 290 -31.74 31.26 14.51
CA LEU A 290 -32.30 32.49 13.94
C LEU A 290 -33.49 33.01 14.76
N ARG A 291 -34.33 32.13 15.32
CA ARG A 291 -35.39 32.55 16.27
C ARG A 291 -34.82 33.24 17.49
N ARG A 292 -33.78 32.66 18.10
CA ARG A 292 -33.06 33.27 19.23
C ARG A 292 -32.36 34.57 18.85
N ALA A 293 -31.89 34.69 17.61
CA ALA A 293 -31.36 35.93 17.10
C ALA A 293 -32.44 37.03 16.93
N GLY A 294 -33.73 36.72 17.05
CA GLY A 294 -34.84 37.69 16.98
C GLY A 294 -35.63 37.68 15.67
N TYR A 295 -35.47 36.66 14.84
CA TYR A 295 -36.27 36.48 13.62
C TYR A 295 -37.51 35.61 13.87
N THR A 296 -38.56 35.83 13.11
CA THR A 296 -39.72 34.93 13.01
C THR A 296 -39.52 33.98 11.84
N LEU A 297 -39.55 32.68 12.11
CA LEU A 297 -39.45 31.62 11.09
C LEU A 297 -40.77 30.87 10.96
N ARG A 298 -41.40 30.99 9.79
CA ARG A 298 -42.69 30.37 9.46
C ARG A 298 -42.50 29.25 8.42
N PRO A 299 -43.00 28.02 8.66
CA PRO A 299 -42.88 26.95 7.68
C PRO A 299 -43.80 27.23 6.48
N ILE A 300 -43.29 27.04 5.27
CA ILE A 300 -44.05 27.11 4.03
C ILE A 300 -44.33 25.68 3.57
N LYS A 301 -45.61 25.28 3.48
CA LYS A 301 -45.97 23.96 2.95
C LYS A 301 -45.69 23.91 1.45
N MET A 302 -44.83 22.99 1.03
CA MET A 302 -44.56 22.73 -0.39
C MET A 302 -45.68 21.86 -0.96
N GLN A 303 -46.52 22.45 -1.82
CA GLN A 303 -47.61 21.75 -2.52
C GLN A 303 -47.09 21.02 -3.78
N GLN A 304 -47.98 20.64 -4.71
CA GLN A 304 -47.63 19.87 -5.93
C GLN A 304 -46.44 20.46 -6.70
N ARG A 305 -45.71 19.58 -7.40
CA ARG A 305 -44.58 19.91 -8.27
C ARG A 305 -44.98 20.94 -9.31
N ASP A 306 -44.09 21.89 -9.57
CA ASP A 306 -44.22 22.80 -10.70
C ASP A 306 -43.03 22.70 -11.65
N GLY A 307 -43.23 21.90 -12.69
CA GLY A 307 -42.26 21.71 -13.76
C GLY A 307 -42.07 22.96 -14.62
N ARG A 308 -43.07 23.85 -14.74
CA ARG A 308 -43.01 24.98 -15.68
C ARG A 308 -41.95 26.00 -15.28
N HIS A 309 -41.90 26.36 -14.00
CA HIS A 309 -40.90 27.31 -13.52
C HIS A 309 -39.48 26.72 -13.52
N LYS A 310 -39.34 25.41 -13.26
CA LYS A 310 -38.07 24.67 -13.40
C LYS A 310 -37.56 24.73 -14.83
N GLU A 311 -38.37 24.25 -15.78
CA GLU A 311 -38.02 24.22 -17.21
C GLU A 311 -37.71 25.62 -17.75
N ALA A 312 -38.47 26.65 -17.34
CA ALA A 312 -38.24 28.03 -17.75
C ALA A 312 -36.86 28.53 -17.30
N ILE A 313 -36.44 28.22 -16.07
CA ILE A 313 -35.12 28.59 -15.55
C ILE A 313 -34.02 27.77 -16.24
N GLU A 314 -34.22 26.46 -16.42
CA GLU A 314 -33.22 25.59 -17.06
C GLU A 314 -32.89 26.03 -18.49
N ARG A 315 -33.90 26.53 -19.23
CA ARG A 315 -33.73 27.10 -20.57
C ARG A 315 -32.96 28.43 -20.61
N LEU A 316 -32.85 29.16 -19.48
CA LEU A 316 -32.04 30.37 -19.42
C LEU A 316 -30.55 30.04 -19.54
N ARG A 317 -29.84 30.88 -20.29
CA ARG A 317 -28.39 30.82 -20.46
C ARG A 317 -27.77 32.06 -19.85
N VAL A 318 -26.67 31.87 -19.13
CA VAL A 318 -25.87 32.96 -18.59
C VAL A 318 -24.66 33.16 -19.50
N PRO A 319 -24.47 34.37 -20.07
CA PRO A 319 -23.28 34.66 -20.86
C PRO A 319 -22.00 34.42 -20.03
N VAL A 320 -21.02 33.78 -20.66
CA VAL A 320 -19.70 33.53 -20.09
C VAL A 320 -18.65 34.42 -20.76
N GLN A 321 -17.58 34.74 -20.04
CA GLN A 321 -16.46 35.54 -20.56
C GLN A 321 -15.29 34.63 -20.89
N PHE A 322 -14.87 34.63 -22.15
CA PHE A 322 -13.77 33.81 -22.64
C PHE A 322 -12.43 34.51 -22.43
N ALA A 323 -11.44 33.78 -21.93
CA ALA A 323 -10.05 34.20 -21.83
C ALA A 323 -9.14 33.16 -22.47
N LYS A 324 -8.05 33.63 -23.09
CA LYS A 324 -7.06 32.76 -23.72
C LYS A 324 -6.33 31.93 -22.66
N GLN A 325 -6.42 30.61 -22.78
CA GLN A 325 -5.63 29.63 -22.05
C GLN A 325 -4.50 29.15 -22.96
N THR A 326 -3.29 28.96 -22.42
CA THR A 326 -2.13 28.47 -23.17
C THR A 326 -1.49 27.33 -22.39
N SER A 327 -1.09 26.25 -23.07
CA SER A 327 -0.39 25.14 -22.44
C SER A 327 0.95 25.57 -21.86
N ALA A 328 1.45 24.86 -20.84
CA ALA A 328 2.69 25.22 -20.14
C ALA A 328 3.92 25.26 -21.06
N ASP A 329 3.93 24.45 -22.12
CA ASP A 329 4.95 24.40 -23.18
C ASP A 329 4.68 25.36 -24.35
N GLY A 330 3.54 26.06 -24.34
CA GLY A 330 3.11 26.95 -25.41
C GLY A 330 2.68 26.24 -26.71
N PHE A 331 2.50 24.92 -26.71
CA PHE A 331 2.12 24.17 -27.91
C PHE A 331 0.69 24.46 -28.40
N PHE A 332 -0.28 24.60 -27.49
CA PHE A 332 -1.63 24.99 -27.85
C PHE A 332 -2.10 26.22 -27.07
N SER A 333 -3.01 26.97 -27.68
CA SER A 333 -3.85 27.92 -26.96
C SER A 333 -5.30 27.84 -27.43
N VAL A 334 -6.22 28.11 -26.51
CA VAL A 334 -7.66 28.07 -26.76
C VAL A 334 -8.34 29.06 -25.82
N ASN A 335 -9.39 29.72 -26.27
CA ASN A 335 -10.21 30.56 -25.40
C ASN A 335 -11.17 29.67 -24.63
N ALA A 336 -11.23 29.80 -23.31
CA ALA A 336 -12.18 29.10 -22.45
C ALA A 336 -12.86 30.08 -21.48
N PRO A 337 -14.05 29.76 -20.96
CA PRO A 337 -14.78 30.65 -20.05
C PRO A 337 -14.20 30.73 -18.63
N GLY A 338 -13.10 30.04 -18.36
CA GLY A 338 -12.37 30.08 -17.12
C GLY A 338 -11.01 29.40 -17.25
N LYS A 339 -10.25 29.43 -16.14
CA LYS A 339 -8.93 28.78 -16.02
C LYS A 339 -9.08 27.26 -16.10
N PHE A 340 -8.17 26.61 -16.81
CA PHE A 340 -8.09 25.16 -16.77
C PHE A 340 -7.38 24.65 -15.51
N TYR A 341 -7.94 23.58 -14.95
CA TYR A 341 -7.44 22.90 -13.77
C TYR A 341 -7.02 21.47 -14.11
N ARG A 342 -6.04 20.96 -13.37
CA ARG A 342 -5.60 19.57 -13.39
C ARG A 342 -5.99 18.94 -12.05
N PHE A 343 -6.82 17.89 -12.09
CA PHE A 343 -7.25 17.14 -10.92
C PHE A 343 -6.96 15.65 -11.15
N GLY A 344 -6.36 14.97 -10.18
CA GLY A 344 -6.01 13.55 -10.29
C GLY A 344 -4.63 13.29 -10.91
N PRO A 345 -4.07 12.09 -10.71
CA PRO A 345 -2.87 11.65 -11.43
C PRO A 345 -3.19 11.47 -12.93
N SER A 346 -2.21 11.80 -13.77
CA SER A 346 -2.27 11.52 -15.21
C SER A 346 -2.23 10.00 -15.42
N TYR A 347 -3.20 9.43 -16.12
CA TYR A 347 -3.20 7.99 -16.43
C TYR A 347 -2.13 7.71 -17.50
N GLY A 348 -0.98 7.17 -17.09
CA GLY A 348 -0.01 6.47 -17.95
C GLY A 348 0.29 7.11 -19.31
N GLY A 349 0.49 8.44 -19.37
CA GLY A 349 0.73 9.16 -20.63
C GLY A 349 -0.41 10.06 -21.13
N VAL A 350 -1.47 10.26 -20.34
CA VAL A 350 -2.59 11.16 -20.65
C VAL A 350 -2.63 12.36 -19.72
N GLU A 351 -2.47 13.57 -20.26
CA GLU A 351 -2.65 14.83 -19.53
C GLU A 351 -4.06 15.39 -19.77
N MET A 352 -4.80 15.67 -18.70
CA MET A 352 -6.14 16.27 -18.78
C MET A 352 -6.19 17.63 -18.09
N GLN A 353 -6.69 18.62 -18.81
CA GLN A 353 -6.97 19.96 -18.34
C GLN A 353 -8.44 20.28 -18.56
N GLN A 354 -9.12 20.83 -17.55
CA GLN A 354 -10.58 21.01 -17.62
C GLN A 354 -11.08 22.26 -16.90
N TYR A 355 -12.25 22.73 -17.32
CA TYR A 355 -13.04 23.76 -16.65
C TYR A 355 -14.52 23.37 -16.66
N ALA A 356 -15.13 23.28 -15.48
CA ALA A 356 -16.57 23.09 -15.30
C ALA A 356 -17.29 24.44 -15.20
N ASP A 357 -18.16 24.74 -16.16
CA ASP A 357 -19.13 25.82 -16.04
C ASP A 357 -20.32 25.37 -15.20
N MET A 358 -20.17 25.58 -13.89
CA MET A 358 -21.18 25.30 -12.87
C MET A 358 -22.51 26.01 -13.13
N THR A 359 -22.51 27.13 -13.87
CA THR A 359 -23.70 27.96 -14.10
C THR A 359 -24.60 27.39 -15.18
N ASN A 360 -24.02 26.97 -16.30
CA ASN A 360 -24.78 26.50 -17.45
C ASN A 360 -24.84 24.97 -17.54
N GLY A 361 -24.17 24.24 -16.64
CA GLY A 361 -24.13 22.77 -16.68
C GLY A 361 -23.31 22.26 -17.86
N SER A 362 -22.16 22.88 -18.12
CA SER A 362 -21.27 22.50 -19.21
C SER A 362 -19.83 22.38 -18.73
N TYR A 363 -18.98 21.69 -19.49
CA TYR A 363 -17.55 21.67 -19.24
C TYR A 363 -16.74 21.69 -20.53
N TYR A 364 -15.52 22.18 -20.40
CA TYR A 364 -14.53 22.35 -21.44
C TYR A 364 -13.28 21.58 -21.02
N MET A 365 -12.71 20.81 -21.92
CA MET A 365 -11.59 19.93 -21.62
C MET A 365 -10.60 19.89 -22.77
N VAL A 366 -9.32 19.80 -22.42
CA VAL A 366 -8.24 19.48 -23.35
C VAL A 366 -7.51 18.26 -22.81
N THR A 367 -7.38 17.24 -23.65
CA THR A 367 -6.67 16.01 -23.32
C THR A 367 -5.52 15.82 -24.29
N ARG A 368 -4.32 15.59 -23.76
CA ARG A 368 -3.13 15.26 -24.54
C ARG A 368 -2.81 13.80 -24.32
N VAL A 369 -2.74 13.03 -25.39
CA VAL A 369 -2.31 11.62 -25.36
C VAL A 369 -0.96 11.54 -26.02
N PHE A 370 0.09 11.26 -25.25
CA PHE A 370 1.43 11.17 -25.80
C PHE A 370 1.62 9.84 -26.54
N THR A 371 1.73 9.89 -27.86
CA THR A 371 1.75 8.70 -28.74
C THR A 371 3.16 8.29 -29.16
N ASN A 372 4.11 9.22 -29.12
CA ASN A 372 5.45 9.03 -29.70
C ASN A 372 5.42 8.55 -31.17
N ALA A 373 4.34 8.82 -31.92
CA ALA A 373 4.09 8.20 -33.22
C ALA A 373 5.28 8.27 -34.19
N ALA A 374 5.95 9.42 -34.28
CA ALA A 374 7.13 9.59 -35.14
C ALA A 374 8.33 8.73 -34.69
N ILE A 375 8.54 8.55 -33.38
CA ILE A 375 9.53 7.63 -32.81
C ILE A 375 9.10 6.17 -33.03
N LEU A 376 7.80 5.87 -33.00
CA LEU A 376 7.28 4.54 -33.32
C LEU A 376 7.34 4.19 -34.82
N GLY A 377 7.64 5.17 -35.69
CA GLY A 377 7.64 4.98 -37.14
C GLY A 377 6.26 5.05 -37.78
N GLN A 378 5.32 5.73 -37.13
CA GLN A 378 3.95 5.87 -37.58
C GLN A 378 3.72 7.29 -38.13
N SER A 379 3.10 7.39 -39.31
CA SER A 379 2.70 8.68 -39.89
C SER A 379 1.41 9.19 -39.26
N GLU A 380 1.16 10.50 -39.38
CA GLU A 380 -0.09 11.11 -38.91
C GLU A 380 -1.33 10.46 -39.54
N GLU A 381 -1.26 10.02 -40.80
CA GLU A 381 -2.35 9.29 -41.47
C GLU A 381 -2.57 7.88 -40.91
N GLN A 382 -1.52 7.22 -40.40
CA GLN A 382 -1.68 5.93 -39.72
C GLN A 382 -2.35 6.13 -38.36
N VAL A 383 -1.93 7.14 -37.60
CA VAL A 383 -2.55 7.50 -36.31
C VAL A 383 -4.02 7.89 -36.53
N GLN A 384 -4.31 8.72 -37.53
CA GLN A 384 -5.68 9.15 -37.85
C GLN A 384 -6.60 7.97 -38.19
N ARG A 385 -6.10 6.97 -38.93
CA ARG A 385 -6.86 5.73 -39.23
C ARG A 385 -7.14 4.91 -37.98
N LYS A 386 -6.19 4.81 -37.05
CA LYS A 386 -6.39 4.13 -35.76
C LYS A 386 -7.47 4.83 -34.94
N ILE A 387 -7.43 6.16 -34.85
CA ILE A 387 -8.48 6.94 -34.20
C ILE A 387 -9.84 6.60 -34.82
N ASP A 388 -9.95 6.70 -36.15
CA ASP A 388 -11.22 6.45 -36.85
C ASP A 388 -11.81 5.06 -36.57
N SER A 389 -10.94 4.05 -36.47
CA SER A 389 -11.35 2.66 -36.20
C SER A 389 -11.98 2.43 -34.84
N VAL A 390 -11.65 3.27 -33.84
CA VAL A 390 -12.14 3.10 -32.46
C VAL A 390 -13.25 4.09 -32.07
N LEU A 391 -13.55 5.08 -32.92
CA LEU A 391 -14.54 6.13 -32.61
C LEU A 391 -15.93 5.57 -32.29
N TYR A 392 -16.37 4.52 -33.01
CA TYR A 392 -17.71 3.95 -32.82
C TYR A 392 -17.91 3.37 -31.42
N GLU A 393 -16.88 2.72 -30.88
CA GLU A 393 -16.92 2.05 -29.57
C GLU A 393 -16.63 3.02 -28.41
N ASN A 394 -15.90 4.10 -28.67
CA ASN A 394 -15.32 4.95 -27.62
C ASN A 394 -15.87 6.39 -27.57
N ILE A 395 -16.76 6.80 -28.47
CA ILE A 395 -17.50 8.06 -28.32
C ILE A 395 -18.83 7.79 -27.58
N PRO A 396 -19.11 8.45 -26.44
CA PRO A 396 -20.31 8.17 -25.65
C PRO A 396 -21.63 8.39 -26.41
N GLY A 397 -22.50 7.39 -26.42
CA GLY A 397 -23.84 7.51 -27.03
C GLY A 397 -23.83 7.51 -28.56
N LYS A 398 -24.68 8.33 -29.17
CA LYS A 398 -24.88 8.34 -30.63
C LYS A 398 -24.04 9.43 -31.30
N ILE A 399 -23.13 9.07 -32.19
CA ILE A 399 -22.44 10.01 -33.08
C ILE A 399 -23.46 10.63 -34.05
N LEU A 400 -23.51 11.96 -34.09
CA LEU A 400 -24.40 12.76 -34.93
C LEU A 400 -23.70 13.29 -36.18
N SER A 401 -22.42 13.66 -36.07
CA SER A 401 -21.60 14.15 -37.18
C SER A 401 -20.15 13.74 -36.96
N LYS A 402 -19.44 13.44 -38.06
CA LYS A 402 -17.99 13.24 -38.12
C LYS A 402 -17.47 13.92 -39.40
N LYS A 403 -16.61 14.92 -39.25
CA LYS A 403 -16.00 15.66 -40.38
C LYS A 403 -14.49 15.68 -40.24
N SER A 404 -13.76 15.45 -41.32
CA SER A 404 -12.31 15.70 -41.33
C SER A 404 -12.03 17.19 -41.31
N ILE A 405 -11.06 17.61 -40.49
CA ILE A 405 -10.65 19.01 -40.33
C ILE A 405 -9.13 19.14 -40.41
N VAL A 406 -8.66 20.34 -40.72
CA VAL A 406 -7.24 20.72 -40.69
C VAL A 406 -7.10 22.04 -39.95
N LYS A 407 -6.14 22.13 -39.03
CA LYS A 407 -5.87 23.35 -38.26
C LYS A 407 -4.36 23.50 -38.08
N ASN A 408 -3.80 24.65 -38.46
CA ASN A 408 -2.35 24.93 -38.38
C ASN A 408 -1.47 23.79 -38.93
N GLY A 409 -1.89 23.19 -40.06
CA GLY A 409 -1.18 22.07 -40.70
C GLY A 409 -1.52 20.67 -40.19
N TYR A 410 -2.13 20.54 -38.99
CA TYR A 410 -2.46 19.24 -38.40
C TYR A 410 -3.84 18.75 -38.82
N ARG A 411 -3.93 17.46 -39.16
CA ARG A 411 -5.17 16.79 -39.56
C ARG A 411 -5.94 16.25 -38.35
N GLY A 412 -7.25 16.15 -38.49
CA GLY A 412 -8.10 15.81 -37.38
C GLY A 412 -9.55 15.47 -37.72
N PHE A 413 -10.37 15.37 -36.68
CA PHE A 413 -11.82 15.16 -36.76
C PHE A 413 -12.59 16.18 -35.93
N ASP A 414 -13.68 16.72 -36.49
CA ASP A 414 -14.75 17.39 -35.77
C ASP A 414 -15.91 16.40 -35.61
N ILE A 415 -16.19 16.04 -34.36
CA ILE A 415 -17.21 15.03 -34.02
C ILE A 415 -18.23 15.68 -33.11
N SER A 416 -19.52 15.43 -33.39
CA SER A 416 -20.58 15.70 -32.42
C SER A 416 -21.37 14.44 -32.12
N ASN A 417 -21.81 14.29 -30.89
CA ASN A 417 -22.55 13.15 -30.40
C ASN A 417 -23.59 13.57 -29.36
N ARG A 418 -24.55 12.67 -29.12
CA ARG A 418 -25.53 12.78 -28.05
C ARG A 418 -25.38 11.60 -27.08
N THR A 419 -25.13 11.89 -25.81
CA THR A 419 -24.98 10.85 -24.78
C THR A 419 -26.30 10.16 -24.48
N ARG A 420 -26.28 9.06 -23.72
CA ARG A 420 -27.51 8.41 -23.24
C ARG A 420 -28.35 9.30 -22.33
N HIS A 421 -27.71 10.20 -21.57
CA HIS A 421 -28.38 11.22 -20.75
C HIS A 421 -28.97 12.37 -21.57
N GLY A 422 -28.69 12.42 -22.87
CA GLY A 422 -29.23 13.44 -23.78
C GLY A 422 -28.35 14.67 -23.96
N ASP A 423 -27.19 14.74 -23.29
CA ASP A 423 -26.20 15.80 -23.43
C ASP A 423 -25.59 15.83 -24.83
N TYR A 424 -25.45 17.04 -25.37
CA TYR A 424 -24.75 17.28 -26.61
C TYR A 424 -23.27 17.51 -26.35
N GLN A 425 -22.43 16.82 -27.10
CA GLN A 425 -20.98 16.94 -27.02
C GLN A 425 -20.39 17.28 -28.40
N ARG A 426 -19.26 17.99 -28.38
CA ARG A 426 -18.43 18.25 -29.57
C ARG A 426 -16.97 18.03 -29.25
N TYR A 427 -16.25 17.46 -30.20
CA TYR A 427 -14.83 17.12 -30.11
C TYR A 427 -14.09 17.72 -31.31
N ASN A 428 -12.90 18.27 -31.07
CA ASN A 428 -11.90 18.49 -32.11
C ASN A 428 -10.66 17.67 -31.73
N ILE A 429 -10.37 16.66 -32.54
CA ILE A 429 -9.25 15.75 -32.34
C ILE A 429 -8.19 16.08 -33.38
N PHE A 430 -6.96 16.40 -32.95
CA PHE A 430 -5.84 16.69 -33.85
C PHE A 430 -4.71 15.69 -33.64
N VAL A 431 -4.11 15.26 -34.74
CA VAL A 431 -2.97 14.35 -34.77
C VAL A 431 -1.71 15.14 -35.03
N THR A 432 -0.68 14.92 -34.22
CA THR A 432 0.66 15.49 -34.39
C THR A 432 1.70 14.36 -34.43
N PRO A 433 2.98 14.65 -34.74
CA PRO A 433 4.04 13.63 -34.74
C PRO A 433 4.26 12.93 -33.38
N PHE A 434 3.90 13.55 -32.25
CA PHE A 434 4.19 13.00 -30.91
C PHE A 434 2.97 12.85 -30.01
N GLU A 435 1.87 13.53 -30.28
CA GLU A 435 0.67 13.50 -29.44
C GLU A 435 -0.64 13.58 -30.23
N ILE A 436 -1.72 13.10 -29.61
CA ILE A 436 -3.10 13.37 -30.01
C ILE A 436 -3.66 14.42 -29.05
N LEU A 437 -4.21 15.50 -29.60
CA LEU A 437 -4.90 16.54 -28.84
C LEU A 437 -6.41 16.38 -29.01
N ILE A 438 -7.14 16.26 -27.91
CA ILE A 438 -8.60 16.15 -27.89
C ILE A 438 -9.16 17.36 -27.15
N PHE A 439 -9.75 18.29 -27.89
CA PHE A 439 -10.54 19.38 -27.35
C PHE A 439 -11.99 18.91 -27.27
N LYS A 440 -12.60 19.00 -26.09
CA LYS A 440 -13.95 18.49 -25.83
C LYS A 440 -14.78 19.54 -25.11
N MET A 441 -16.01 19.70 -25.56
CA MET A 441 -17.06 20.46 -24.85
C MET A 441 -18.28 19.55 -24.69
N SER A 442 -18.84 19.53 -23.49
CA SER A 442 -20.09 18.84 -23.16
C SER A 442 -21.01 19.80 -22.45
N GLY A 443 -22.31 19.73 -22.71
CA GLY A 443 -23.29 20.54 -21.99
C GLY A 443 -24.66 19.88 -21.97
N THR A 444 -25.40 20.16 -20.90
CA THR A 444 -26.74 19.59 -20.69
C THR A 444 -27.67 19.89 -21.86
N GLY A 445 -28.36 18.85 -22.34
CA GLY A 445 -29.28 18.95 -23.47
C GLY A 445 -28.65 19.57 -24.72
N ASP A 446 -29.31 20.58 -25.32
CA ASP A 446 -28.85 21.26 -26.55
C ASP A 446 -27.97 22.50 -26.27
N TYR A 447 -27.34 22.61 -25.08
CA TYR A 447 -26.51 23.78 -24.72
C TYR A 447 -25.42 24.06 -25.76
N VAL A 448 -24.59 23.04 -26.05
CA VAL A 448 -23.49 23.10 -27.02
C VAL A 448 -23.96 23.41 -28.44
N LYS A 449 -25.15 22.93 -28.82
CA LYS A 449 -25.67 23.05 -30.19
C LYS A 449 -26.24 24.44 -30.50
N LEU A 450 -26.98 25.04 -29.57
CA LEU A 450 -27.70 26.30 -29.83
C LEU A 450 -26.91 27.54 -29.39
N GLY A 451 -25.74 27.37 -28.76
CA GLY A 451 -24.93 28.45 -28.20
C GLY A 451 -23.78 28.87 -29.11
N ASN A 452 -23.26 30.09 -28.91
CA ASN A 452 -22.06 30.57 -29.58
C ASN A 452 -20.78 30.13 -28.87
N GLU A 453 -20.88 29.63 -27.63
CA GLU A 453 -19.77 29.24 -26.77
C GLU A 453 -18.94 28.11 -27.38
N ALA A 454 -19.59 27.13 -28.00
CA ALA A 454 -18.90 26.05 -28.72
C ALA A 454 -18.06 26.63 -29.87
N GLU A 455 -18.65 27.53 -30.67
CA GLU A 455 -17.92 28.12 -31.79
C GLU A 455 -16.76 29.02 -31.31
N GLN A 456 -16.94 29.79 -30.23
CA GLN A 456 -15.85 30.56 -29.62
C GLN A 456 -14.72 29.67 -29.10
N PHE A 457 -15.05 28.54 -28.47
CA PHE A 457 -14.07 27.57 -28.00
C PHE A 457 -13.29 26.94 -29.18
N PHE A 458 -13.98 26.26 -30.09
CA PHE A 458 -13.33 25.48 -31.15
C PHE A 458 -12.65 26.34 -32.23
N SER A 459 -13.24 27.48 -32.62
CA SER A 459 -12.62 28.36 -33.63
C SER A 459 -11.33 29.01 -33.13
N SER A 460 -11.24 29.25 -31.81
CA SER A 460 -10.09 29.89 -31.15
C SER A 460 -8.88 28.97 -30.94
N ILE A 461 -9.01 27.67 -31.20
CA ILE A 461 -7.90 26.72 -31.09
C ILE A 461 -6.75 27.21 -31.99
N GLN A 462 -5.56 27.32 -31.42
CA GLN A 462 -4.32 27.62 -32.14
C GLN A 462 -3.29 26.58 -31.72
N LEU A 463 -2.72 25.89 -32.70
CA LEU A 463 -1.67 24.89 -32.50
C LEU A 463 -0.35 25.44 -33.06
N LYS A 464 0.75 25.21 -32.35
CA LYS A 464 2.07 25.63 -32.78
C LYS A 464 2.49 24.85 -34.03
N GLU A 465 2.73 25.58 -35.11
CA GLU A 465 3.20 24.99 -36.37
C GLU A 465 4.64 24.49 -36.22
N THR A 466 4.89 23.29 -36.74
CA THR A 466 6.23 22.70 -36.84
C THR A 466 6.93 23.18 -38.12
N GLY A 467 7.15 24.50 -38.20
CA GLY A 467 7.93 25.11 -39.28
C GLY A 467 9.43 24.90 -39.08
N THR A 468 10.18 24.77 -40.18
CA THR A 468 11.65 24.79 -40.16
C THR A 468 12.15 26.19 -39.81
N THR A 469 12.40 26.42 -38.52
CA THR A 469 13.29 27.50 -38.07
C THR A 469 14.74 27.03 -38.17
N ALA A 470 15.69 27.97 -38.24
CA ALA A 470 17.10 27.63 -38.07
C ALA A 470 17.27 26.82 -36.78
N TRP A 471 18.07 25.74 -36.83
CA TRP A 471 18.41 24.93 -35.66
C TRP A 471 18.89 25.84 -34.53
N LYS A 472 18.35 25.63 -33.34
CA LYS A 472 18.65 26.47 -32.17
C LYS A 472 19.06 25.62 -30.99
N LYS A 473 19.88 26.21 -30.12
CA LYS A 473 20.22 25.63 -28.82
C LYS A 473 19.03 25.82 -27.88
N PHE A 474 18.37 24.71 -27.56
CA PHE A 474 17.33 24.65 -26.56
C PHE A 474 17.93 24.35 -25.19
N LYS A 475 17.42 25.03 -24.18
CA LYS A 475 17.73 24.81 -22.76
C LYS A 475 16.43 24.98 -21.98
N PRO A 476 16.04 24.04 -21.09
CA PRO A 476 14.90 24.25 -20.20
C PRO A 476 15.10 25.52 -19.35
N SER A 477 14.00 26.19 -18.98
CA SER A 477 14.04 27.42 -18.17
C SER A 477 14.74 27.21 -16.83
N TYR A 478 14.64 26.00 -16.27
CA TYR A 478 15.28 25.57 -15.02
C TYR A 478 16.68 24.97 -15.22
N GLY A 479 17.25 24.96 -16.42
CA GLY A 479 18.57 24.38 -16.70
C GLY A 479 18.56 22.84 -16.82
N GLY A 480 19.63 22.18 -16.39
CA GLY A 480 19.80 20.72 -16.43
C GLY A 480 20.51 20.19 -17.69
N PHE A 481 20.09 20.62 -18.88
CA PHE A 481 20.77 20.26 -20.13
C PHE A 481 20.61 21.33 -21.22
N GLU A 482 21.42 21.24 -22.26
CA GLU A 482 21.29 21.99 -23.51
C GLU A 482 21.49 21.05 -24.71
N ALA A 483 20.71 21.22 -25.76
CA ALA A 483 20.83 20.47 -27.02
C ALA A 483 20.38 21.32 -28.22
N GLU A 484 20.93 21.05 -29.40
CA GLU A 484 20.46 21.66 -30.64
C GLU A 484 19.25 20.92 -31.20
N LEU A 485 18.16 21.65 -31.46
CA LEU A 485 16.89 21.13 -31.96
C LEU A 485 16.39 21.98 -33.14
N PRO A 486 15.55 21.41 -34.02
CA PRO A 486 14.99 22.14 -35.18
C PRO A 486 14.03 23.27 -34.77
N HIS A 487 13.38 23.15 -33.61
CA HIS A 487 12.48 24.14 -33.02
C HIS A 487 12.41 23.94 -31.49
N ASP A 488 11.63 24.75 -30.75
CA ASP A 488 11.43 24.45 -29.31
C ASP A 488 10.69 23.12 -29.18
N PRO A 489 11.15 22.22 -28.32
CA PRO A 489 10.52 20.92 -28.17
C PRO A 489 9.12 21.04 -27.58
N LEU A 490 8.27 20.09 -27.95
CA LEU A 490 7.10 19.70 -27.18
C LEU A 490 7.58 19.17 -25.83
N ILE A 491 7.01 19.66 -24.72
CA ILE A 491 7.42 19.26 -23.37
C ILE A 491 6.27 18.53 -22.71
N PHE A 492 6.56 17.30 -22.28
CA PHE A 492 5.63 16.44 -21.56
C PHE A 492 6.25 16.00 -20.25
N LYS A 493 5.45 15.98 -19.18
CA LYS A 493 5.87 15.47 -17.88
C LYS A 493 4.84 14.44 -17.40
N ASN A 494 5.24 13.18 -17.35
CA ASN A 494 4.57 12.13 -16.58
C ASN A 494 5.46 11.77 -15.37
N ASP A 495 5.76 10.50 -15.14
CA ASP A 495 6.83 10.07 -14.25
C ASP A 495 8.19 10.58 -14.76
N ASP A 496 8.38 10.57 -16.08
CA ASP A 496 9.56 11.10 -16.77
C ASP A 496 9.28 12.44 -17.47
N TRP A 497 10.33 13.23 -17.66
CA TRP A 497 10.30 14.39 -18.54
C TRP A 497 10.64 13.99 -19.97
N GLN A 498 9.85 14.42 -20.94
CA GLN A 498 10.09 14.17 -22.36
C GLN A 498 10.08 15.48 -23.15
N PHE A 499 11.08 15.64 -24.00
CA PHE A 499 11.26 16.79 -24.89
C PHE A 499 11.35 16.28 -26.32
N ALA A 500 10.35 16.58 -27.16
CA ALA A 500 10.26 16.02 -28.50
C ALA A 500 10.23 17.10 -29.58
N ALA A 501 10.94 16.89 -30.70
CA ALA A 501 10.96 17.80 -31.83
C ALA A 501 10.98 17.04 -33.16
N PHE A 502 10.34 17.58 -34.19
CA PHE A 502 10.23 16.93 -35.49
C PHE A 502 10.70 17.86 -36.60
N ASP A 503 11.66 17.40 -37.39
CA ASP A 503 12.09 18.12 -38.59
C ASP A 503 11.29 17.63 -39.80
N ALA A 504 10.32 18.43 -40.24
CA ALA A 504 9.45 18.10 -41.36
C ALA A 504 10.20 17.94 -42.70
N ALA A 505 11.33 18.63 -42.88
CA ALA A 505 12.10 18.60 -44.13
C ALA A 505 12.80 17.24 -44.34
N THR A 506 13.47 16.72 -43.31
CA THR A 506 14.14 15.42 -43.37
C THR A 506 13.31 14.26 -42.85
N LYS A 507 12.13 14.54 -42.27
CA LYS A 507 11.29 13.57 -41.56
C LYS A 507 12.06 12.87 -40.44
N THR A 508 12.84 13.63 -39.69
CA THR A 508 13.64 13.15 -38.56
C THR A 508 12.96 13.54 -37.25
N ALA A 509 12.75 12.57 -36.36
CA ALA A 509 12.20 12.76 -35.04
C ALA A 509 13.32 12.75 -33.99
N PHE A 510 13.24 13.68 -33.04
CA PHE A 510 14.18 13.82 -31.93
C PHE A 510 13.43 13.77 -30.60
N ALA A 511 13.96 13.05 -29.62
CA ALA A 511 13.44 13.02 -28.27
C ALA A 511 14.57 13.01 -27.23
N ILE A 512 14.34 13.68 -26.10
CA ILE A 512 15.14 13.57 -24.88
C ILE A 512 14.19 13.15 -23.77
N ILE A 513 14.48 12.03 -23.12
CA ILE A 513 13.76 11.55 -21.93
C ILE A 513 14.69 11.73 -20.74
N ARG A 514 14.21 12.33 -19.64
CA ARG A 514 14.92 12.39 -18.36
C ARG A 514 14.11 11.61 -17.32
N THR A 515 14.73 10.56 -16.80
CA THR A 515 14.22 9.71 -15.72
C THR A 515 15.03 9.99 -14.47
N ASP A 516 14.35 10.36 -13.38
CA ASP A 516 14.98 10.68 -12.10
C ASP A 516 14.87 9.46 -11.16
N VAL A 517 15.98 8.76 -10.92
CA VAL A 517 16.07 7.52 -10.12
C VAL A 517 16.72 7.80 -8.76
N TYR A 518 15.89 8.13 -7.76
CA TYR A 518 16.36 8.36 -6.40
C TYR A 518 16.17 7.12 -5.52
N ASN A 519 17.27 6.54 -5.04
CA ASN A 519 17.24 5.38 -4.15
C ASN A 519 18.32 5.46 -3.06
N HIS A 520 17.90 5.67 -1.82
CA HIS A 520 18.85 5.84 -0.71
C HIS A 520 19.33 4.51 -0.12
N SER A 521 18.78 3.37 -0.56
CA SER A 521 19.03 2.05 0.05
C SER A 521 20.06 1.20 -0.71
N PHE A 522 20.38 1.54 -1.96
CA PHE A 522 21.39 0.84 -2.74
C PHE A 522 22.07 1.78 -3.75
N VAL A 523 23.25 1.37 -4.22
CA VAL A 523 23.95 1.99 -5.36
C VAL A 523 24.32 0.91 -6.37
N GLU A 524 24.21 1.22 -7.65
CA GLU A 524 24.53 0.29 -8.74
C GLU A 524 25.66 0.84 -9.62
N GLU A 525 26.38 -0.08 -10.26
CA GLU A 525 27.44 0.26 -11.21
C GLU A 525 26.85 0.97 -12.42
N ASP A 526 27.48 2.07 -12.86
CA ASP A 526 27.01 2.88 -14.00
C ASP A 526 26.83 2.04 -15.27
N SER A 527 27.74 1.11 -15.54
CA SER A 527 27.64 0.20 -16.69
C SER A 527 26.40 -0.69 -16.62
N PHE A 528 25.99 -1.11 -15.42
CA PHE A 528 24.82 -1.98 -15.26
C PHE A 528 23.52 -1.18 -15.38
N ASP A 529 23.45 0.04 -14.85
CA ASP A 529 22.29 0.90 -15.06
C ASP A 529 22.12 1.28 -16.53
N LEU A 530 23.22 1.53 -17.27
CA LEU A 530 23.18 1.71 -18.72
C LEU A 530 22.66 0.45 -19.45
N ASP A 531 23.06 -0.75 -19.02
CA ASP A 531 22.52 -2.01 -19.55
C ASP A 531 21.02 -2.18 -19.27
N LEU A 532 20.52 -1.74 -18.10
CA LEU A 532 19.08 -1.77 -17.78
C LEU A 532 18.29 -0.77 -18.63
N MET A 533 18.82 0.43 -18.85
CA MET A 533 18.22 1.42 -19.76
C MET A 533 18.11 0.85 -21.19
N GLU A 534 19.18 0.22 -21.66
CA GLU A 534 19.20 -0.48 -22.95
C GLU A 534 18.16 -1.60 -23.01
N GLU A 535 18.11 -2.48 -22.01
CA GLU A 535 17.16 -3.60 -21.97
C GLU A 535 15.71 -3.10 -22.00
N SER A 536 15.40 -2.04 -21.24
CA SER A 536 14.06 -1.45 -21.21
C SER A 536 13.67 -0.91 -22.59
N PHE A 537 14.56 -0.13 -23.21
CA PHE A 537 14.32 0.42 -24.55
C PHE A 537 14.24 -0.68 -25.62
N ALA A 538 15.16 -1.64 -25.60
CA ALA A 538 15.23 -2.76 -26.55
C ALA A 538 14.02 -3.69 -26.47
N SER A 539 13.33 -3.75 -25.32
CA SER A 539 12.09 -4.52 -25.14
C SER A 539 10.88 -3.97 -25.93
N SER A 540 11.05 -2.84 -26.61
CA SER A 540 10.03 -2.21 -27.46
C SER A 540 9.70 -3.08 -28.68
N GLU A 541 8.42 -3.37 -28.89
CA GLU A 541 7.95 -4.24 -29.99
C GLU A 541 8.23 -3.69 -31.39
N PHE A 542 8.55 -2.40 -31.51
CA PHE A 542 8.82 -1.72 -32.79
C PHE A 542 10.28 -1.87 -33.26
N ILE A 543 11.18 -2.29 -32.36
CA ILE A 543 12.59 -2.52 -32.67
C ILE A 543 12.72 -3.90 -33.32
N GLN A 544 13.46 -3.98 -34.42
CA GLN A 544 13.74 -5.24 -35.12
C GLN A 544 15.03 -5.88 -34.59
N ARG A 545 16.11 -5.10 -34.53
CA ARG A 545 17.42 -5.54 -34.01
C ARG A 545 18.34 -4.36 -33.74
N GLU A 546 19.32 -4.59 -32.88
CA GLU A 546 20.48 -3.73 -32.71
C GLU A 546 21.41 -3.82 -33.94
N LEU A 547 22.03 -2.70 -34.32
CA LEU A 547 23.01 -2.59 -35.40
C LEU A 547 24.42 -2.28 -34.88
N SER A 548 24.54 -1.51 -33.81
CA SER A 548 25.82 -1.22 -33.15
C SER A 548 25.61 -0.77 -31.71
N ARG A 549 26.60 -1.06 -30.87
CA ARG A 549 26.65 -0.69 -29.45
C ARG A 549 28.05 -0.24 -29.08
N ARG A 550 28.18 0.90 -28.42
CA ARG A 550 29.46 1.49 -28.03
C ARG A 550 29.36 2.23 -26.71
N ILE A 551 30.15 1.81 -25.72
CA ILE A 551 30.34 2.57 -24.47
C ILE A 551 31.14 3.84 -24.78
N SER A 552 30.73 4.97 -24.20
CA SER A 552 31.36 6.28 -24.41
C SER A 552 31.27 7.14 -23.15
N THR A 553 31.78 8.37 -23.22
CA THR A 553 31.62 9.37 -22.17
C THR A 553 31.25 10.72 -22.79
N VAL A 554 30.44 11.52 -22.08
CA VAL A 554 30.03 12.86 -22.51
C VAL A 554 30.27 13.83 -21.36
N GLY A 555 31.24 14.74 -21.51
CA GLY A 555 31.59 15.69 -20.44
C GLY A 555 32.03 15.01 -19.13
N GLY A 556 32.61 13.81 -19.21
CA GLY A 556 33.00 12.99 -18.05
C GLY A 556 31.94 12.00 -17.59
N TYR A 557 30.68 12.16 -18.00
CA TYR A 557 29.58 11.28 -17.61
C TYR A 557 29.55 9.97 -18.42
N PRO A 558 29.29 8.80 -17.79
CA PRO A 558 29.15 7.52 -18.47
C PRO A 558 27.99 7.51 -19.47
N ALA A 559 28.24 7.00 -20.68
CA ALA A 559 27.24 6.93 -21.73
C ALA A 559 27.30 5.62 -22.53
N LEU A 560 26.17 5.25 -23.13
CA LEU A 560 26.05 4.13 -24.06
C LEU A 560 25.40 4.62 -25.36
N ASP A 561 26.15 4.54 -26.46
CA ASP A 561 25.70 4.90 -27.81
C ASP A 561 25.25 3.64 -28.56
N LEU A 562 24.03 3.66 -29.09
CA LEU A 562 23.46 2.55 -29.84
C LEU A 562 22.85 3.00 -31.17
N LYS A 563 22.75 2.04 -32.08
CA LYS A 563 22.03 2.18 -33.34
C LYS A 563 21.07 1.01 -33.50
N TYR A 564 19.81 1.31 -33.75
CA TYR A 564 18.76 0.30 -33.92
C TYR A 564 18.16 0.33 -35.32
N LYS A 565 17.79 -0.87 -35.80
CA LYS A 565 16.90 -1.05 -36.95
C LYS A 565 15.48 -1.27 -36.45
N PHE A 566 14.53 -0.50 -36.96
CA PHE A 566 13.11 -0.65 -36.63
C PHE A 566 12.41 -1.54 -37.66
N LYS A 567 11.26 -2.11 -37.28
CA LYS A 567 10.45 -2.99 -38.14
C LYS A 567 9.92 -2.29 -39.40
N ASP A 568 9.73 -0.96 -39.36
CA ASP A 568 9.39 -0.10 -40.50
C ASP A 568 10.58 0.16 -41.45
N SER A 569 11.72 -0.51 -41.23
CA SER A 569 12.99 -0.30 -41.94
C SER A 569 13.70 1.04 -41.68
N SER A 570 13.22 1.86 -40.76
CA SER A 570 13.94 3.07 -40.33
C SER A 570 15.08 2.76 -39.36
N VAL A 571 15.86 3.79 -39.02
CA VAL A 571 17.02 3.69 -38.13
C VAL A 571 16.91 4.72 -37.02
N ALA A 572 17.30 4.34 -35.80
CA ALA A 572 17.45 5.27 -34.68
C ALA A 572 18.88 5.26 -34.13
N LEU A 573 19.38 6.45 -33.81
CA LEU A 573 20.53 6.64 -32.93
C LEU A 573 20.01 6.90 -31.52
N VAL A 574 20.52 6.15 -30.54
CA VAL A 574 20.11 6.27 -29.14
C VAL A 574 21.33 6.46 -28.27
N ARG A 575 21.27 7.41 -27.34
CA ARG A 575 22.30 7.59 -26.30
C ARG A 575 21.65 7.53 -24.93
N PHE A 576 22.12 6.62 -24.09
CA PHE A 576 21.87 6.64 -22.66
C PHE A 576 23.02 7.34 -21.95
N LEU A 577 22.72 8.18 -20.96
CA LEU A 577 23.70 8.96 -20.22
C LEU A 577 23.29 9.08 -18.75
N LEU A 578 24.20 8.79 -17.83
CA LEU A 578 23.97 8.90 -16.39
C LEU A 578 24.57 10.19 -15.82
N ASN A 579 23.77 10.97 -15.09
CA ASN A 579 24.20 12.15 -14.35
C ASN A 579 23.72 12.07 -12.89
N GLY A 580 24.47 11.32 -12.07
CA GLY A 580 24.05 10.99 -10.71
C GLY A 580 22.70 10.31 -10.74
N PRO A 581 21.67 10.79 -10.01
CA PRO A 581 20.34 10.19 -10.05
C PRO A 581 19.50 10.54 -11.30
N ARG A 582 20.00 11.35 -12.25
CA ARG A 582 19.26 11.70 -13.48
C ARG A 582 19.77 10.93 -14.69
N TYR A 583 18.91 10.15 -15.32
CA TYR A 583 19.24 9.33 -16.47
C TYR A 583 18.63 9.95 -17.71
N TYR A 584 19.45 10.24 -18.72
CA TYR A 584 19.02 10.83 -19.98
C TYR A 584 19.02 9.78 -21.09
N THR A 585 17.93 9.74 -21.86
CA THR A 585 17.81 8.96 -23.09
C THR A 585 17.58 9.91 -24.26
N LEU A 586 18.54 9.98 -25.17
CA LEU A 586 18.43 10.76 -26.40
C LEU A 586 18.09 9.83 -27.55
N ILE A 587 17.10 10.19 -28.37
CA ILE A 587 16.65 9.39 -29.51
C ILE A 587 16.60 10.29 -30.72
N ALA A 588 17.28 9.92 -31.80
CA ALA A 588 17.10 10.51 -33.13
C ALA A 588 16.68 9.40 -34.09
N LYS A 589 15.53 9.52 -34.75
CA LYS A 589 15.00 8.49 -35.67
C LYS A 589 14.67 9.08 -37.04
N ALA A 590 15.13 8.41 -38.09
CA ALA A 590 14.81 8.75 -39.47
C ALA A 590 14.81 7.50 -40.36
N ARG A 591 14.31 7.64 -41.61
CA ARG A 591 14.31 6.53 -42.59
C ARG A 591 15.71 5.95 -42.82
N THR A 592 16.72 6.81 -42.87
CA THR A 592 18.13 6.45 -42.97
C THR A 592 18.95 7.36 -42.06
N ASP A 593 20.11 6.86 -41.63
CA ASP A 593 21.09 7.66 -40.89
C ASP A 593 21.45 8.94 -41.66
N ASN A 594 21.53 10.07 -40.96
CA ASN A 594 21.79 11.38 -41.56
C ASN A 594 22.55 12.32 -40.60
N ARG A 595 23.12 13.40 -41.15
CA ARG A 595 23.96 14.35 -40.40
C ARG A 595 23.23 15.02 -39.23
N LEU A 596 21.92 15.27 -39.35
CA LEU A 596 21.15 15.95 -38.31
C LEU A 596 20.96 15.07 -37.07
N MET A 597 20.83 13.75 -37.25
CA MET A 597 20.79 12.80 -36.14
C MET A 597 22.09 12.87 -35.32
N GLN A 598 23.24 12.90 -35.99
CA GLN A 598 24.55 13.02 -35.35
C GLN A 598 24.73 14.40 -34.68
N GLN A 599 24.33 15.48 -35.34
CA GLN A 599 24.38 16.84 -34.81
C GLN A 599 23.62 16.93 -33.47
N PHE A 600 22.40 16.40 -33.41
CA PHE A 600 21.61 16.37 -32.18
C PHE A 600 22.33 15.61 -31.05
N ILE A 601 22.74 14.36 -31.29
CA ILE A 601 23.40 13.51 -30.27
C ILE A 601 24.70 14.16 -29.75
N GLN A 602 25.49 14.78 -30.64
CA GLN A 602 26.76 15.41 -30.29
C GLN A 602 26.61 16.77 -29.62
N SER A 603 25.50 17.49 -29.88
CA SER A 603 25.25 18.81 -29.29
C SER A 603 24.85 18.78 -27.81
N PHE A 604 24.45 17.61 -27.29
CA PHE A 604 23.93 17.48 -25.93
C PHE A 604 25.01 17.73 -24.87
N SER A 605 24.71 18.59 -23.90
CA SER A 605 25.57 18.83 -22.74
C SER A 605 24.75 19.06 -21.48
N ILE A 606 25.27 18.60 -20.35
CA ILE A 606 24.70 18.87 -19.02
C ILE A 606 24.96 20.32 -18.62
N LYS A 607 23.97 20.98 -18.02
CA LYS A 607 24.06 22.35 -17.50
C LYS A 607 23.59 22.40 -16.04
N PRO A 608 24.12 23.31 -15.22
CA PRO A 608 23.60 23.53 -13.87
C PRO A 608 22.11 23.88 -13.88
N PHE A 609 21.41 23.53 -12.80
CA PHE A 609 20.03 23.95 -12.58
C PHE A 609 19.95 25.43 -12.18
N VAL A 610 18.82 26.05 -12.49
CA VAL A 610 18.50 27.44 -12.17
C VAL A 610 17.32 27.45 -11.21
N TYR A 611 17.47 28.16 -10.09
CA TYR A 611 16.47 28.28 -9.03
C TYR A 611 16.08 29.74 -8.81
N ASP A 612 14.87 29.94 -8.31
CA ASP A 612 14.44 31.22 -7.75
C ASP A 612 15.25 31.55 -6.48
N GLU A 613 15.10 32.78 -5.98
CA GLU A 613 15.76 33.20 -4.74
C GLU A 613 15.25 32.37 -3.54
N ALA A 614 16.18 31.83 -2.75
CA ALA A 614 15.87 31.03 -1.57
C ALA A 614 15.32 31.89 -0.43
N LYS A 615 14.16 31.48 0.12
CA LYS A 615 13.45 32.17 1.21
C LYS A 615 13.50 31.34 2.49
N THR A 616 13.38 32.01 3.63
CA THR A 616 13.30 31.35 4.93
C THR A 616 11.92 30.73 5.11
N GLU A 617 11.89 29.41 5.25
CA GLU A 617 10.70 28.60 5.48
C GLU A 617 10.82 27.90 6.84
N SER A 618 9.69 27.52 7.44
CA SER A 618 9.68 26.76 8.69
C SER A 618 8.64 25.65 8.62
N ASP A 619 9.04 24.43 8.99
CA ASP A 619 8.15 23.29 9.08
C ASP A 619 7.72 23.10 10.54
N THR A 620 6.42 23.25 10.79
CA THR A 620 5.86 23.13 12.14
C THR A 620 5.58 21.69 12.55
N ALA A 621 5.55 20.75 11.59
CA ALA A 621 5.32 19.33 11.85
C ALA A 621 6.62 18.61 12.21
N LEU A 622 7.72 18.95 11.53
CA LEU A 622 9.07 18.42 11.77
C LEU A 622 9.93 19.36 12.62
N PHE A 623 9.49 20.56 12.97
CA PHE A 623 10.16 21.50 13.90
C PHE A 623 11.53 22.02 13.46
N PHE A 624 11.67 22.42 12.19
CA PHE A 624 12.90 23.04 11.68
C PHE A 624 12.63 24.33 10.91
N ARG A 625 13.69 25.13 10.74
CA ARG A 625 13.77 26.28 9.83
C ARG A 625 14.87 26.06 8.80
N VAL A 626 14.65 26.52 7.58
CA VAL A 626 15.62 26.40 6.48
C VAL A 626 15.47 27.55 5.49
N LYS A 627 16.53 27.89 4.77
CA LYS A 627 16.51 28.77 3.59
C LYS A 627 16.46 27.90 2.33
N THR A 628 15.36 27.98 1.57
CA THR A 628 15.10 27.11 0.41
C THR A 628 14.37 27.88 -0.71
N PRO A 629 14.69 27.63 -2.01
CA PRO A 629 13.90 28.13 -3.13
C PRO A 629 12.64 27.26 -3.40
N VAL A 630 12.52 26.11 -2.73
CA VAL A 630 11.40 25.18 -2.87
C VAL A 630 10.46 25.33 -1.67
N PRO A 631 9.16 25.64 -1.87
CA PRO A 631 8.18 25.68 -0.78
C PRO A 631 8.09 24.35 -0.04
N LEU A 632 8.11 24.38 1.30
CA LEU A 632 8.00 23.16 2.11
C LEU A 632 6.60 22.53 2.00
N GLU A 633 5.56 23.31 1.67
CA GLU A 633 4.20 22.83 1.43
C GLU A 633 3.65 23.44 0.13
N LYS A 634 3.45 22.61 -0.92
CA LYS A 634 2.93 23.05 -2.22
C LYS A 634 1.40 23.11 -2.28
N LYS A 635 0.73 22.25 -1.50
CA LYS A 635 -0.73 22.10 -1.42
C LYS A 635 -1.12 21.85 0.03
N LYS A 636 -2.31 22.32 0.42
CA LYS A 636 -2.89 22.02 1.73
C LYS A 636 -3.21 20.53 1.80
N LYS A 637 -2.75 19.86 2.85
CA LYS A 637 -3.10 18.47 3.12
C LYS A 637 -4.34 18.42 3.98
N LEU A 638 -5.39 17.78 3.49
CA LEU A 638 -6.49 17.34 4.33
C LEU A 638 -6.13 15.90 4.74
N SER A 639 -6.08 15.61 6.04
CA SER A 639 -5.98 14.25 6.55
C SER A 639 -7.27 14.00 7.30
N MET A 640 -8.18 13.22 6.74
CA MET A 640 -9.48 12.94 7.36
C MET A 640 -9.35 12.09 8.62
N TYR A 641 -8.20 11.48 8.87
CA TYR A 641 -7.93 10.68 10.07
C TYR A 641 -6.72 11.24 10.85
N PRO A 642 -6.76 11.24 12.19
CA PRO A 642 -5.56 11.45 13.00
C PRO A 642 -4.47 10.45 12.63
N GLU A 643 -3.23 10.91 12.58
CA GLU A 643 -2.08 10.02 12.34
C GLU A 643 -1.98 8.90 13.40
N GLU A 644 -2.48 9.18 14.60
CA GLU A 644 -2.58 8.29 15.77
C GLU A 644 -3.64 7.18 15.60
N SER A 645 -4.71 7.39 14.82
CA SER A 645 -5.83 6.46 14.70
C SER A 645 -5.63 5.36 13.65
N LEU A 646 -4.56 5.45 12.86
CA LEU A 646 -4.28 4.54 11.74
C LEU A 646 -3.41 3.33 12.16
N TYR A 647 -2.94 3.30 13.41
CA TYR A 647 -2.08 2.25 13.96
C TYR A 647 -2.84 1.21 14.81
N GLY A 648 -4.13 1.43 15.07
CA GLY A 648 -5.00 0.44 15.72
C GLY A 648 -5.74 -0.39 14.68
N GLY A 649 -5.72 -1.72 14.82
CA GLY A 649 -6.66 -2.59 14.11
C GLY A 649 -8.11 -2.21 14.44
N TYR A 650 -9.07 -2.88 13.82
CA TYR A 650 -10.52 -2.59 13.89
C TYR A 650 -11.17 -2.59 15.29
N ASP A 651 -10.41 -2.74 16.37
CA ASP A 651 -10.86 -2.58 17.74
C ASP A 651 -10.65 -1.13 18.21
N ALA A 652 -11.67 -0.56 18.86
CA ALA A 652 -11.60 0.79 19.38
C ALA A 652 -10.36 0.96 20.28
N PRO A 653 -9.56 2.04 20.11
CA PRO A 653 -8.38 2.27 20.94
C PRO A 653 -8.78 2.28 22.42
N ASP A 654 -8.05 1.53 23.24
CA ASP A 654 -8.29 1.46 24.68
C ASP A 654 -8.00 2.84 25.29
N ASP A 655 -8.70 3.18 26.37
CA ASP A 655 -8.76 4.54 26.98
C ASP A 655 -7.41 5.21 27.31
N ASP A 656 -6.35 4.41 27.33
CA ASP A 656 -5.01 4.73 27.78
C ASP A 656 -3.96 4.61 26.65
N ASP A 657 -4.35 4.32 25.40
CA ASP A 657 -3.40 4.20 24.29
C ASP A 657 -2.67 5.53 23.98
N SER A 658 -3.32 6.66 24.29
CA SER A 658 -2.67 7.98 24.24
C SER A 658 -1.57 8.18 25.30
N LEU A 659 -1.51 7.32 26.32
CA LEU A 659 -0.45 7.34 27.34
C LEU A 659 0.78 6.52 26.91
N VAL A 660 0.68 5.74 25.82
CA VAL A 660 1.84 5.02 25.28
C VAL A 660 2.78 6.05 24.65
N ASN A 661 3.95 6.18 25.24
CA ASN A 661 5.00 7.09 24.79
C ASN A 661 5.87 6.33 23.78
N ARG A 662 5.33 6.08 22.60
CA ARG A 662 6.12 5.59 21.46
C ARG A 662 6.92 6.78 20.94
N GLY A 663 8.23 6.61 20.75
CA GLY A 663 9.04 7.67 20.14
C GLY A 663 8.35 8.19 18.87
N LYS A 664 8.37 9.50 18.63
CA LYS A 664 7.76 10.10 17.45
C LYS A 664 8.76 10.12 16.32
N TYR A 665 8.54 9.29 15.30
CA TYR A 665 9.22 9.39 14.02
C TYR A 665 8.33 10.10 13.01
N THR A 666 8.87 11.09 12.30
CA THR A 666 8.15 11.80 11.24
C THR A 666 9.13 12.12 10.12
N SER A 667 8.70 11.97 8.87
CA SER A 667 9.55 12.28 7.73
C SER A 667 8.81 12.94 6.58
N LYS A 668 9.58 13.63 5.73
CA LYS A 668 9.08 14.40 4.60
C LYS A 668 10.11 14.41 3.48
N ILE A 669 9.63 14.29 2.23
CA ILE A 669 10.43 14.55 1.03
C ILE A 669 10.11 15.97 0.57
N ILE A 670 11.15 16.79 0.42
CA ILE A 670 11.09 18.12 -0.18
C ILE A 670 11.62 17.97 -1.61
N GLU A 671 10.74 18.14 -2.59
CA GLU A 671 11.03 17.88 -4.01
C GLU A 671 10.80 19.13 -4.87
N ASN A 672 11.71 19.39 -5.81
CA ASN A 672 11.46 20.33 -6.90
C ASN A 672 10.96 19.59 -8.15
N ASP A 673 9.72 19.84 -8.55
CA ASP A 673 9.08 19.11 -9.66
C ASP A 673 9.78 19.33 -11.01
N SER A 674 10.45 20.46 -11.19
CA SER A 674 11.10 20.82 -12.47
C SER A 674 12.46 20.15 -12.62
N THR A 675 13.26 20.19 -11.56
CA THR A 675 14.65 19.68 -11.57
C THR A 675 14.78 18.24 -11.09
N GLY A 676 13.74 17.69 -10.47
CA GLY A 676 13.71 16.32 -9.94
C GLY A 676 14.50 16.15 -8.64
N GLU A 677 15.09 17.22 -8.08
CA GLU A 677 15.89 17.12 -6.86
C GLU A 677 15.01 16.83 -5.65
N LYS A 678 15.39 15.81 -4.87
CA LYS A 678 14.70 15.36 -3.66
C LYS A 678 15.63 15.47 -2.45
N ILE A 679 15.12 16.06 -1.37
CA ILE A 679 15.74 16.05 -0.04
C ILE A 679 14.80 15.33 0.91
N TYR A 680 15.27 14.24 1.47
CA TYR A 680 14.59 13.53 2.54
C TYR A 680 14.97 14.15 3.88
N VAL A 681 13.97 14.46 4.71
CA VAL A 681 14.16 14.95 6.08
C VAL A 681 13.37 14.05 7.01
N SER A 682 14.03 13.48 8.01
CA SER A 682 13.38 12.79 9.13
C SER A 682 13.69 13.46 10.45
N PHE A 683 12.73 13.35 11.36
CA PHE A 683 12.77 13.79 12.73
C PHE A 683 12.40 12.61 13.61
N TYR A 684 13.27 12.30 14.57
CA TYR A 684 13.01 11.30 15.60
C TYR A 684 13.09 11.93 16.97
N LYS A 685 11.98 11.88 17.70
CA LYS A 685 11.93 12.16 19.12
C LYS A 685 11.79 10.82 19.86
N PRO A 686 12.80 10.39 20.62
CA PRO A 686 12.71 9.15 21.38
C PRO A 686 11.62 9.22 22.46
N SER A 687 11.19 8.05 22.93
CA SER A 687 10.27 7.94 24.08
C SER A 687 10.87 8.61 25.31
N ALA A 688 10.03 9.14 26.21
CA ALA A 688 10.51 9.62 27.51
C ALA A 688 11.19 8.51 28.35
N TYR A 689 10.87 7.25 28.06
CA TYR A 689 11.44 6.06 28.71
C TYR A 689 12.65 5.46 27.97
N PHE A 690 12.98 5.99 26.79
CA PHE A 690 14.11 5.53 26.01
C PHE A 690 15.43 5.81 26.74
N TYR A 691 16.27 4.79 26.81
CA TYR A 691 17.60 4.84 27.39
C TYR A 691 18.56 4.11 26.45
N ASP A 692 19.56 4.81 25.96
CA ASP A 692 20.61 4.21 25.15
C ASP A 692 21.70 3.64 26.07
N ALA A 693 21.58 2.36 26.38
CA ALA A 693 22.48 1.63 27.29
C ALA A 693 23.82 1.25 26.64
N LEU A 694 23.99 1.41 25.33
CA LEU A 694 25.18 0.99 24.61
C LEU A 694 26.19 2.15 24.51
N PRO A 695 27.48 1.92 24.79
CA PRO A 695 28.52 2.89 24.48
C PRO A 695 28.65 3.01 22.96
N ASP A 696 28.35 4.21 22.45
CA ASP A 696 28.65 4.74 21.12
C ASP A 696 28.84 3.72 19.98
N LYS A 697 27.79 2.96 19.63
CA LYS A 697 27.68 2.39 18.28
C LYS A 697 27.27 3.47 17.28
N LYS A 698 28.08 4.53 17.13
CA LYS A 698 27.89 5.59 16.11
C LYS A 698 28.54 5.27 14.75
N ASP A 699 29.05 4.05 14.57
CA ASP A 699 29.83 3.65 13.39
C ASP A 699 29.25 2.48 12.57
N SER A 700 28.23 1.76 13.02
CA SER A 700 27.62 0.70 12.20
C SER A 700 26.41 1.24 11.43
N MET A 701 26.65 2.07 10.42
CA MET A 701 25.71 2.08 9.30
C MET A 701 25.90 0.72 8.61
N ASP A 702 24.87 -0.14 8.65
CA ASP A 702 24.82 -1.35 7.81
C ASP A 702 24.69 -0.88 6.35
N LEU A 703 25.83 -0.47 5.79
CA LEU A 703 25.95 -0.08 4.41
C LEU A 703 26.04 -1.35 3.58
N ASP A 704 25.23 -1.42 2.53
CA ASP A 704 25.44 -2.38 1.44
C ASP A 704 26.94 -2.38 1.06
N GLU A 705 27.54 -3.55 0.84
CA GLU A 705 28.98 -3.68 0.50
C GLU A 705 29.40 -2.80 -0.70
N LYS A 706 28.42 -2.37 -1.53
CA LYS A 706 28.63 -1.47 -2.66
C LYS A 706 28.85 0.01 -2.27
N TRP A 707 28.32 0.48 -1.13
CA TRP A 707 28.54 1.84 -0.66
C TRP A 707 29.93 1.98 -0.05
N VAL A 708 30.65 3.02 -0.45
CA VAL A 708 31.98 3.35 0.09
C VAL A 708 31.90 4.71 0.78
N LEU A 709 32.35 4.74 2.04
CA LEU A 709 32.51 5.97 2.79
C LEU A 709 33.58 6.84 2.13
N ARG A 710 33.19 7.99 1.58
CA ARG A 710 34.10 8.97 0.98
C ARG A 710 34.55 10.01 1.99
N GLN A 711 33.60 10.50 2.79
CA GLN A 711 33.87 11.52 3.81
C GLN A 711 32.95 11.32 5.01
N LYS A 712 33.51 11.49 6.21
CA LYS A 712 32.77 11.63 7.48
C LYS A 712 33.33 12.83 8.22
N LYS A 713 32.46 13.75 8.63
CA LYS A 713 32.81 14.91 9.46
C LYS A 713 31.87 14.97 10.65
N VAL A 714 32.41 15.13 11.85
CA VAL A 714 31.65 15.32 13.09
C VAL A 714 32.05 16.66 13.70
N ASP A 715 31.09 17.57 13.82
CA ASP A 715 31.26 18.88 14.43
C ASP A 715 30.40 18.97 15.71
N THR A 716 30.94 19.55 16.78
CA THR A 716 30.18 19.85 18.01
C THR A 716 30.05 21.37 18.13
N LEU A 717 28.82 21.88 18.08
CA LEU A 717 28.53 23.31 18.19
C LEU A 717 28.60 23.79 19.65
N SER A 718 28.64 25.11 19.86
CA SER A 718 28.74 25.72 21.19
C SER A 718 27.58 25.39 22.14
N ASP A 719 26.41 25.06 21.59
CA ASP A 719 25.23 24.61 22.35
C ASP A 719 25.21 23.09 22.58
N LYS A 720 26.32 22.40 22.33
CA LYS A 720 26.49 20.93 22.41
C LYS A 720 25.72 20.14 21.34
N THR A 721 25.15 20.80 20.32
CA THR A 721 24.60 20.12 19.15
C THR A 721 25.71 19.35 18.43
N ILE A 722 25.47 18.07 18.13
CA ILE A 722 26.39 17.24 17.35
C ILE A 722 25.87 17.18 15.92
N VAL A 723 26.69 17.58 14.96
CA VAL A 723 26.38 17.52 13.52
C VAL A 723 27.33 16.53 12.88
N THR A 724 26.79 15.46 12.30
CA THR A 724 27.55 14.47 11.53
C THR A 724 27.18 14.56 10.06
N THR A 725 28.15 14.88 9.19
CA THR A 725 27.97 14.85 7.74
C THR A 725 28.70 13.65 7.15
N ILE A 726 28.01 12.89 6.30
CA ILE A 726 28.52 11.68 5.66
C ILE A 726 28.29 11.78 4.17
N GLU A 727 29.31 11.42 3.39
CA GLU A 727 29.21 11.25 1.94
C GLU A 727 29.58 9.80 1.59
N LEU A 728 28.64 9.10 0.97
CA LEU A 728 28.77 7.72 0.53
C LEU A 728 28.72 7.69 -0.99
N GLY A 729 29.62 6.96 -1.65
CA GLY A 729 29.53 6.77 -3.10
C GLY A 729 29.80 5.32 -3.51
N GLY A 730 29.34 4.93 -4.70
CA GLY A 730 29.67 3.63 -5.27
C GLY A 730 31.09 3.61 -5.82
N ARG A 731 31.72 2.42 -5.85
CA ARG A 731 33.07 2.23 -6.45
C ARG A 731 33.11 2.49 -7.96
N ALA A 732 32.03 2.13 -8.66
CA ALA A 732 31.87 2.29 -10.10
C ALA A 732 30.52 2.94 -10.43
N SER A 733 30.07 3.85 -9.56
CA SER A 733 28.82 4.58 -9.72
C SER A 733 29.07 6.07 -9.70
N SER A 734 28.37 6.78 -10.57
CA SER A 734 28.35 8.23 -10.67
C SER A 734 27.46 8.86 -9.59
N ARG A 735 26.68 8.05 -8.85
CA ARG A 735 25.81 8.45 -7.75
C ARG A 735 26.55 8.54 -6.41
N MET A 736 26.16 9.53 -5.61
CA MET A 736 26.65 9.75 -4.26
C MET A 736 25.48 10.12 -3.33
N LEU A 737 25.39 9.48 -2.17
CA LEU A 737 24.44 9.83 -1.12
C LEU A 737 25.11 10.78 -0.13
N LYS A 738 24.53 11.96 0.05
CA LYS A 738 24.93 12.96 1.04
C LYS A 738 23.96 12.95 2.20
N MET A 739 24.50 12.84 3.41
CA MET A 739 23.72 12.71 4.64
C MET A 739 24.20 13.72 5.68
N LYS A 740 23.27 14.30 6.44
CA LYS A 740 23.54 15.18 7.57
C LYS A 740 22.64 14.78 8.73
N ALA A 741 23.24 14.23 9.79
CA ALA A 741 22.57 13.95 11.05
C ALA A 741 22.84 15.08 12.05
N ILE A 742 21.81 15.50 12.78
CA ILE A 742 21.89 16.56 13.79
C ILE A 742 21.22 16.03 15.06
N GLU A 743 22.02 15.85 16.11
CA GLU A 743 21.56 15.48 17.45
C GLU A 743 21.57 16.75 18.32
N LYS A 744 20.39 17.15 18.79
CA LYS A 744 20.22 18.32 19.65
C LYS A 744 19.22 18.01 20.75
N ASP A 745 19.61 18.23 22.00
CA ASP A 745 18.76 18.02 23.19
C ASP A 745 18.09 16.63 23.27
N GLY A 746 18.70 15.59 22.71
CA GLY A 746 18.15 14.22 22.70
C GLY A 746 17.07 13.95 21.66
N VAL A 747 16.90 14.84 20.68
CA VAL A 747 16.17 14.56 19.43
C VAL A 747 17.11 14.52 18.24
N ASP A 748 16.76 13.71 17.25
CA ASP A 748 17.58 13.49 16.05
C ASP A 748 16.87 14.01 14.80
N TYR A 749 17.64 14.71 13.99
CA TYR A 749 17.26 15.04 12.62
C TYR A 749 18.21 14.36 11.66
N GLU A 750 17.68 13.92 10.53
CA GLU A 750 18.48 13.37 9.45
C GLU A 750 18.02 13.98 8.12
N LEU A 751 18.99 14.47 7.36
CA LEU A 751 18.81 14.92 5.99
C LEU A 751 19.55 13.96 5.06
N GLN A 752 18.91 13.55 3.98
CA GLN A 752 19.54 12.71 2.96
C GLN A 752 19.18 13.21 1.55
N THR A 753 20.13 13.14 0.62
CA THR A 753 19.88 13.43 -0.80
C THR A 753 20.91 12.72 -1.67
N GLU A 754 20.48 12.23 -2.83
CA GLU A 754 21.40 11.75 -3.85
C GLU A 754 21.88 12.87 -4.76
N THR A 755 23.17 12.84 -5.04
CA THR A 755 23.95 13.80 -5.82
C THR A 755 24.81 13.05 -6.83
N ASP A 756 25.47 13.77 -7.72
CA ASP A 756 26.45 13.19 -8.64
C ASP A 756 27.89 13.37 -8.11
N THR A 757 28.81 12.54 -8.61
CA THR A 757 30.21 12.54 -8.19
C THR A 757 31.08 13.56 -8.94
N LEU A 758 30.57 14.19 -9.99
CA LEU A 758 31.35 15.05 -10.90
C LEU A 758 31.05 16.54 -10.73
N ALA A 759 29.81 16.91 -10.38
CA ALA A 759 29.37 18.27 -10.18
C ALA A 759 29.14 18.59 -8.69
N ALA A 760 29.24 19.88 -8.38
CA ALA A 760 28.92 20.38 -7.05
C ALA A 760 27.40 20.28 -6.80
N PRO A 761 26.97 20.12 -5.52
CA PRO A 761 25.56 20.21 -5.15
C PRO A 761 24.93 21.50 -5.67
N SER A 762 23.66 21.42 -6.05
CA SER A 762 22.92 22.58 -6.54
C SER A 762 22.73 23.64 -5.45
N ALA A 763 22.37 24.87 -5.86
CA ALA A 763 22.01 25.92 -4.91
C ALA A 763 20.84 25.55 -3.98
N PHE A 764 19.90 24.71 -4.45
CA PHE A 764 18.82 24.18 -3.62
C PHE A 764 19.37 23.25 -2.52
N VAL A 765 20.12 22.22 -2.90
CA VAL A 765 20.68 21.25 -1.94
C VAL A 765 21.64 21.94 -0.97
N GLN A 766 22.53 22.78 -1.49
CA GLN A 766 23.52 23.51 -0.68
C GLN A 766 22.84 24.43 0.33
N SER A 767 21.95 25.33 -0.13
CA SER A 767 21.23 26.25 0.77
C SER A 767 20.44 25.48 1.83
N PHE A 768 19.79 24.38 1.45
CA PHE A 768 19.00 23.58 2.38
C PHE A 768 19.87 22.95 3.47
N PHE A 769 20.96 22.28 3.09
CA PHE A 769 21.85 21.59 4.04
C PHE A 769 22.61 22.57 4.95
N GLU A 770 23.05 23.71 4.43
CA GLU A 770 23.84 24.70 5.18
C GLU A 770 22.97 25.51 6.17
N SER A 771 21.74 25.86 5.78
CA SER A 771 20.86 26.71 6.60
C SER A 771 19.89 25.97 7.50
N PHE A 772 19.85 24.63 7.45
CA PHE A 772 18.96 23.82 8.28
C PHE A 772 19.26 24.02 9.77
N SER A 773 18.23 24.43 10.52
CA SER A 773 18.30 24.63 11.97
C SER A 773 17.08 24.03 12.65
N PRO A 774 17.26 23.12 13.62
CA PRO A 774 16.19 22.71 14.54
C PRO A 774 15.59 23.92 15.30
N VAL A 775 14.32 23.82 15.68
CA VAL A 775 13.66 24.81 16.56
C VAL A 775 13.83 24.40 18.02
N ASP A 776 14.24 25.34 18.87
CA ASP A 776 14.43 25.13 20.31
C ASP A 776 13.09 24.93 21.04
N LYS A 777 12.66 23.67 21.21
CA LYS A 777 11.44 23.33 21.97
C LYS A 777 11.62 22.21 23.00
N TRP A 778 12.63 21.37 22.87
CA TRP A 778 12.72 20.11 23.62
C TRP A 778 13.78 20.22 24.72
N LYS A 779 13.34 20.43 25.96
CA LYS A 779 14.18 20.30 27.16
C LYS A 779 13.72 19.02 27.89
N ASP A 780 14.66 18.22 28.40
CA ASP A 780 14.47 16.95 29.16
C ASP A 780 14.46 15.58 28.41
N THR A 781 14.94 15.49 27.18
CA THR A 781 15.06 14.21 26.43
C THR A 781 16.43 13.53 26.51
N ASP A 782 17.22 13.75 27.56
CA ASP A 782 18.56 13.15 27.70
C ASP A 782 18.51 11.60 27.67
N THR A 783 18.87 11.02 26.53
CA THR A 783 18.79 9.58 26.24
C THR A 783 19.91 8.77 26.90
N LYS A 784 20.94 9.44 27.43
CA LYS A 784 22.09 8.81 28.10
C LYS A 784 21.87 8.60 29.60
N LYS A 785 20.74 9.07 30.15
CA LYS A 785 20.35 8.82 31.55
C LYS A 785 19.34 7.68 31.65
N LYS A 786 19.64 6.70 32.52
CA LYS A 786 18.73 5.58 32.83
C LYS A 786 17.38 6.11 33.30
N LYS A 787 16.29 5.60 32.71
CA LYS A 787 14.92 6.09 32.93
C LYS A 787 14.13 5.32 34.00
N THR A 788 14.74 4.31 34.63
CA THR A 788 14.10 3.56 35.72
C THR A 788 13.74 4.42 36.94
N PRO A 789 14.50 5.46 37.35
CA PRO A 789 14.07 6.35 38.44
C PRO A 789 12.78 7.12 38.10
N LEU A 790 12.65 7.61 36.86
CA LEU A 790 11.45 8.28 36.37
C LEU A 790 10.26 7.31 36.39
N PHE A 791 10.44 6.13 35.78
CA PHE A 791 9.41 5.09 35.73
C PHE A 791 8.90 4.71 37.12
N PHE A 792 9.79 4.38 38.07
CA PHE A 792 9.38 4.00 39.43
C PHE A 792 8.73 5.16 40.17
N SER A 793 9.20 6.40 40.00
CA SER A 793 8.54 7.57 40.62
C SER A 793 7.09 7.76 40.15
N GLN A 794 6.82 7.46 38.88
CA GLN A 794 5.49 7.56 38.28
C GLN A 794 4.61 6.37 38.67
N PHE A 795 5.18 5.16 38.67
CA PHE A 795 4.49 3.96 39.14
C PHE A 795 4.09 4.08 40.62
N PHE A 796 4.94 4.60 41.49
CA PHE A 796 4.59 4.79 42.91
C PHE A 796 3.87 6.13 43.19
N SER A 797 3.52 6.90 42.15
CA SER A 797 2.81 8.16 42.31
C SER A 797 1.37 7.95 42.75
N LYS A 798 0.86 8.88 43.57
CA LYS A 798 -0.58 8.97 43.88
C LYS A 798 -1.40 9.59 42.74
N ASP A 799 -0.73 10.18 41.76
CA ASP A 799 -1.36 10.70 40.54
C ASP A 799 -1.70 9.52 39.61
N THR A 800 -3.00 9.30 39.41
CA THR A 800 -3.54 8.18 38.61
C THR A 800 -3.16 8.27 37.13
N VAL A 801 -2.81 9.46 36.60
CA VAL A 801 -2.32 9.61 35.23
C VAL A 801 -0.86 9.16 35.14
N GLN A 802 -0.02 9.56 36.10
CA GLN A 802 1.39 9.14 36.14
C GLN A 802 1.51 7.62 36.35
N HIS A 803 0.67 7.05 37.23
CA HIS A 803 0.62 5.60 37.46
C HIS A 803 0.26 4.84 36.18
N ARG A 804 -0.85 5.20 35.52
CA ARG A 804 -1.28 4.56 34.26
C ARG A 804 -0.27 4.74 33.13
N MET A 805 0.39 5.90 33.07
CA MET A 805 1.44 6.15 32.08
C MET A 805 2.63 5.21 32.28
N ALA A 806 3.06 4.97 33.53
CA ALA A 806 4.09 3.97 33.79
C ALA A 806 3.63 2.57 33.34
N LEU A 807 2.42 2.14 33.71
CA LEU A 807 1.87 0.83 33.32
C LEU A 807 1.85 0.60 31.81
N LYS A 808 1.44 1.60 31.03
CA LYS A 808 1.38 1.50 29.56
C LYS A 808 2.75 1.48 28.87
N ASN A 809 3.82 1.86 29.58
CA ASN A 809 5.17 1.95 29.04
C ASN A 809 6.17 0.96 29.67
N ILE A 810 5.70 -0.10 30.35
CA ILE A 810 6.57 -1.13 30.94
C ILE A 810 7.52 -1.71 29.88
N ALA A 811 7.01 -2.04 28.69
CA ALA A 811 7.81 -2.59 27.60
C ALA A 811 8.97 -1.67 27.21
N SER A 812 8.73 -0.36 27.12
CA SER A 812 9.69 0.65 26.67
C SER A 812 10.83 0.95 27.66
N VAL A 813 10.73 0.49 28.92
CA VAL A 813 11.76 0.72 29.93
C VAL A 813 12.77 -0.43 29.96
N THR A 814 14.04 -0.09 29.82
CA THR A 814 15.15 -1.02 30.02
C THR A 814 15.49 -1.12 31.52
N MET A 815 15.47 -2.34 32.08
CA MET A 815 15.78 -2.63 33.48
C MET A 815 16.93 -3.63 33.57
N ASP A 816 17.72 -3.54 34.64
CA ASP A 816 18.83 -4.46 34.94
C ASP A 816 18.83 -4.87 36.42
N SER A 817 19.83 -5.65 36.85
CA SER A 817 19.92 -6.17 38.22
C SER A 817 19.92 -5.10 39.32
N THR A 818 20.27 -3.84 39.02
CA THR A 818 20.21 -2.74 39.99
C THR A 818 18.77 -2.31 40.33
N ASP A 819 17.80 -2.65 39.47
CA ASP A 819 16.39 -2.30 39.64
C ASP A 819 15.59 -3.39 40.40
N PHE A 820 16.20 -4.54 40.71
CA PHE A 820 15.56 -5.70 41.34
C PHE A 820 14.67 -5.33 42.53
N GLY A 821 15.20 -4.51 43.45
CA GLY A 821 14.50 -4.11 44.67
C GLY A 821 13.24 -3.28 44.40
N ASN A 822 13.23 -2.42 43.37
CA ASN A 822 12.07 -1.62 43.00
C ASN A 822 11.07 -2.42 42.16
N LEU A 823 11.56 -3.27 41.24
CA LEU A 823 10.70 -4.16 40.45
C LEU A 823 9.94 -5.15 41.34
N LYS A 824 10.60 -5.71 42.36
CA LYS A 824 9.97 -6.54 43.38
C LYS A 824 8.84 -5.79 44.12
N LYS A 825 9.09 -4.55 44.55
CA LYS A 825 8.07 -3.70 45.19
C LYS A 825 6.90 -3.40 44.25
N CYS A 826 7.14 -3.20 42.96
CA CYS A 826 6.07 -3.02 41.98
C CYS A 826 5.13 -4.23 41.98
N LEU A 827 5.66 -5.44 41.84
CA LEU A 827 4.88 -6.67 41.84
C LEU A 827 4.12 -6.91 43.15
N GLU A 828 4.74 -6.62 44.29
CA GLU A 828 4.11 -6.73 45.62
C GLU A 828 2.97 -5.72 45.83
N SER A 829 3.01 -4.57 45.14
CA SER A 829 1.98 -3.54 45.23
C SER A 829 0.79 -3.72 44.27
N LEU A 830 0.91 -4.58 43.25
CA LEU A 830 -0.15 -4.83 42.27
C LEU A 830 -1.28 -5.68 42.89
N GLY A 831 -2.53 -5.32 42.59
CA GLY A 831 -3.71 -6.09 42.99
C GLY A 831 -4.79 -6.12 41.91
N TRP A 832 -5.82 -6.95 42.11
CA TRP A 832 -6.95 -7.15 41.18
C TRP A 832 -7.75 -5.88 40.83
N LYS A 833 -7.52 -4.77 41.54
CA LYS A 833 -8.11 -3.47 41.21
C LYS A 833 -7.41 -2.78 40.04
N GLU A 834 -6.24 -3.28 39.63
CA GLU A 834 -5.47 -2.76 38.50
C GLU A 834 -6.10 -3.18 37.17
N LYS A 835 -6.27 -2.24 36.24
CA LYS A 835 -6.78 -2.54 34.90
C LYS A 835 -5.73 -3.40 34.16
N ASN A 836 -6.16 -4.46 33.50
CA ASN A 836 -5.28 -5.45 32.85
C ASN A 836 -4.22 -6.02 33.83
N TYR A 837 -4.63 -6.29 35.08
CA TYR A 837 -3.76 -6.80 36.14
C TYR A 837 -2.86 -7.96 35.69
N LEU A 838 -3.43 -8.96 35.01
CA LEU A 838 -2.67 -10.14 34.55
C LEU A 838 -1.60 -9.77 33.53
N ASP A 839 -1.93 -8.97 32.52
CA ASP A 839 -0.97 -8.53 31.49
C ASP A 839 0.14 -7.66 32.08
N THR A 840 -0.23 -6.74 32.97
CA THR A 840 0.72 -5.89 33.69
C THR A 840 1.69 -6.73 34.52
N LYS A 841 1.15 -7.71 35.27
CA LYS A 841 1.95 -8.59 36.12
C LYS A 841 2.88 -9.48 35.29
N LYS A 842 2.39 -10.02 34.15
CA LYS A 842 3.23 -10.74 33.17
C LYS A 842 4.37 -9.87 32.64
N ALA A 843 4.08 -8.63 32.25
CA ALA A 843 5.09 -7.71 31.73
C ALA A 843 6.19 -7.42 32.75
N PHE A 844 5.85 -7.21 34.02
CA PHE A 844 6.84 -7.05 35.09
C PHE A 844 7.62 -8.33 35.39
N ILE A 845 6.98 -9.50 35.38
CA ILE A 845 7.67 -10.80 35.50
C ILE A 845 8.71 -10.94 34.38
N GLY A 846 8.32 -10.65 33.14
CA GLY A 846 9.22 -10.70 31.98
C GLY A 846 10.46 -9.82 32.11
N LYS A 847 10.40 -8.71 32.87
CA LYS A 847 11.58 -7.84 33.12
C LYS A 847 12.68 -8.49 33.97
N PHE A 848 12.43 -9.61 34.66
CA PHE A 848 13.51 -10.35 35.32
C PHE A 848 14.39 -11.15 34.35
N SER A 849 14.00 -11.29 33.07
CA SER A 849 14.82 -11.97 32.05
C SER A 849 16.18 -11.29 31.87
N SER A 850 16.23 -9.96 31.95
CA SER A 850 17.46 -9.15 31.90
C SER A 850 18.24 -9.09 33.23
N MET A 851 17.84 -9.88 34.23
CA MET A 851 18.44 -9.93 35.57
C MET A 851 18.93 -11.35 35.90
N PRO A 852 20.01 -11.86 35.28
CA PRO A 852 20.49 -13.23 35.47
C PRO A 852 21.24 -13.42 36.81
N THR A 853 20.59 -13.07 37.93
CA THR A 853 21.13 -13.22 39.28
C THR A 853 20.37 -14.29 40.06
N LYS A 854 21.05 -14.89 41.05
CA LYS A 854 20.46 -15.93 41.90
C LYS A 854 19.22 -15.43 42.63
N GLU A 855 19.26 -14.18 43.11
CA GLU A 855 18.19 -13.52 43.84
C GLU A 855 16.92 -13.36 42.98
N ALA A 856 17.07 -13.05 41.69
CA ALA A 856 15.95 -12.95 40.76
C ALA A 856 15.30 -14.32 40.52
N SER A 857 16.09 -15.37 40.26
CA SER A 857 15.56 -16.73 40.10
C SER A 857 14.91 -17.25 41.39
N ASP A 858 15.47 -16.95 42.56
CA ASP A 858 14.89 -17.31 43.87
C ASP A 858 13.52 -16.62 44.06
N TYR A 859 13.39 -15.36 43.66
CA TYR A 859 12.11 -14.65 43.75
C TYR A 859 11.06 -15.21 42.79
N LEU A 860 11.43 -15.49 41.52
CA LEU A 860 10.57 -16.16 40.55
C LEU A 860 10.08 -17.53 41.08
N ARG A 861 10.96 -18.29 41.75
CA ARG A 861 10.59 -19.54 42.43
C ARG A 861 9.52 -19.34 43.51
N THR A 862 9.56 -18.23 44.27
CA THR A 862 8.54 -17.92 45.28
C THR A 862 7.22 -17.42 44.68
N LEU A 863 7.27 -16.77 43.51
CA LEU A 863 6.08 -16.28 42.81
C LEU A 863 5.28 -17.41 42.18
N TYR A 864 5.94 -18.47 41.72
CA TYR A 864 5.29 -19.60 41.04
C TYR A 864 4.13 -20.22 41.86
N PRO A 865 4.31 -20.69 43.10
CA PRO A 865 3.20 -21.21 43.91
C PRO A 865 2.18 -20.13 44.29
N SER A 866 2.62 -18.86 44.36
CA SER A 866 1.72 -17.72 44.65
C SER A 866 0.81 -17.36 43.46
N ALA A 867 1.10 -17.86 42.25
CA ALA A 867 0.26 -17.68 41.08
C ALA A 867 -1.00 -18.58 41.11
N GLY A 868 -1.00 -19.64 41.93
CA GLY A 868 -2.08 -20.63 41.98
C GLY A 868 -2.39 -21.20 40.59
N ASP A 869 -3.67 -21.41 40.27
CA ASP A 869 -4.14 -21.94 38.98
C ASP A 869 -4.14 -20.92 37.82
N THR A 870 -3.45 -19.78 37.98
CA THR A 870 -3.38 -18.74 36.94
C THR A 870 -2.30 -19.10 35.92
N LEU A 871 -2.65 -19.97 34.95
CA LEU A 871 -1.74 -20.53 33.95
C LEU A 871 -0.85 -19.49 33.24
N GLU A 872 -1.43 -18.34 32.86
CA GLU A 872 -0.67 -17.30 32.15
C GLU A 872 0.50 -16.72 32.97
N LEU A 873 0.37 -16.64 34.30
CA LEU A 873 1.43 -16.18 35.19
C LEU A 873 2.47 -17.28 35.43
N GLN A 874 2.02 -18.53 35.58
CA GLN A 874 2.93 -19.68 35.67
C GLN A 874 3.81 -19.75 34.42
N TYR A 875 3.23 -19.60 33.23
CA TYR A 875 3.98 -19.58 31.96
C TYR A 875 4.99 -18.44 31.91
N ALA A 876 4.57 -17.21 32.25
CA ALA A 876 5.47 -16.05 32.29
C ALA A 876 6.69 -16.27 33.19
N ILE A 877 6.49 -16.87 34.36
CA ILE A 877 7.56 -17.15 35.33
C ILE A 877 8.53 -18.18 34.76
N LEU A 878 8.00 -19.27 34.21
CA LEU A 878 8.78 -20.37 33.64
C LEU A 878 9.60 -19.91 32.44
N GLU A 879 8.98 -19.16 31.53
CA GLU A 879 9.66 -18.56 30.39
C GLU A 879 10.77 -17.59 30.82
N THR A 880 10.49 -16.71 31.77
CA THR A 880 11.48 -15.75 32.27
C THR A 880 12.69 -16.45 32.89
N LEU A 881 12.49 -17.56 33.63
CA LEU A 881 13.59 -18.37 34.18
C LEU A 881 14.48 -18.96 33.07
N LEU A 882 13.89 -19.40 31.95
CA LEU A 882 14.63 -19.92 30.81
C LEU A 882 15.37 -18.81 30.05
N GLN A 883 14.75 -17.64 29.87
CA GLN A 883 15.35 -16.48 29.21
C GLN A 883 16.58 -15.94 29.97
N GLN A 884 16.64 -16.09 31.31
CA GLN A 884 17.83 -15.74 32.11
C GLN A 884 19.10 -16.53 31.69
N SER A 885 18.96 -17.68 31.01
CA SER A 885 20.07 -18.42 30.40
C SER A 885 21.21 -18.79 31.37
N THR A 886 20.89 -19.11 32.63
CA THR A 886 21.86 -19.56 33.64
C THR A 886 21.59 -21.00 34.09
N ALA A 887 22.63 -21.73 34.49
CA ALA A 887 22.45 -23.07 35.06
C ALA A 887 21.56 -23.08 36.31
N TYR A 888 21.61 -22.00 37.11
CA TYR A 888 20.78 -21.87 38.31
C TYR A 888 19.30 -21.64 37.97
N SER A 889 19.00 -20.79 36.99
CA SER A 889 17.62 -20.51 36.58
C SER A 889 16.97 -21.73 35.91
N TYR A 890 17.72 -22.47 35.07
CA TYR A 890 17.27 -23.74 34.49
C TYR A 890 16.99 -24.80 35.55
N LYS A 891 17.90 -24.97 36.53
CA LYS A 891 17.67 -25.90 37.66
C LYS A 891 16.43 -25.50 38.45
N THR A 892 16.22 -24.21 38.66
CA THR A 892 15.04 -23.68 39.36
C THR A 892 13.76 -23.96 38.58
N PHE A 893 13.75 -23.71 37.27
CA PHE A 893 12.65 -24.07 36.36
C PHE A 893 12.31 -25.57 36.47
N ALA A 894 13.33 -26.43 36.43
CA ALA A 894 13.15 -27.87 36.48
C ALA A 894 12.52 -28.35 37.80
N ILE A 895 12.95 -27.77 38.94
CA ILE A 895 12.38 -28.07 40.26
C ILE A 895 10.90 -27.66 40.32
N LEU A 896 10.52 -26.53 39.72
CA LEU A 896 9.12 -26.10 39.69
C LEU A 896 8.27 -27.07 38.88
N LEU A 897 8.72 -27.42 37.67
CA LEU A 897 8.02 -28.38 36.79
C LEU A 897 7.91 -29.77 37.39
N GLU A 898 8.92 -30.25 38.11
CA GLU A 898 8.89 -31.58 38.74
C GLU A 898 7.84 -31.67 39.86
N ASN A 899 7.62 -30.58 40.59
CA ASN A 899 6.70 -30.56 41.73
C ASN A 899 5.27 -30.18 41.36
N ASP A 900 5.08 -29.26 40.40
CA ASP A 900 3.77 -28.69 40.05
C ASP A 900 3.74 -28.25 38.57
N PRO A 901 3.69 -29.18 37.60
CA PRO A 901 3.69 -28.87 36.18
C PRO A 901 2.32 -28.30 35.72
N PRO A 902 2.27 -27.13 35.06
CA PRO A 902 1.01 -26.50 34.66
C PRO A 902 0.40 -27.20 33.43
N VAL A 903 -0.93 -27.15 33.23
CA VAL A 903 -1.59 -27.72 32.03
C VAL A 903 -1.08 -27.02 30.76
N LEU A 904 -0.90 -27.74 29.64
CA LEU A 904 -0.54 -27.14 28.33
C LEU A 904 -1.79 -26.95 27.47
N THR A 905 -2.06 -25.73 27.00
CA THR A 905 -3.25 -25.45 26.15
C THR A 905 -3.00 -25.83 24.68
N ALA A 906 -4.05 -26.12 23.91
CA ALA A 906 -3.95 -26.47 22.48
C ALA A 906 -3.28 -25.38 21.61
N ALA A 907 -3.31 -24.11 22.04
CA ALA A 907 -2.61 -23.02 21.39
C ALA A 907 -1.08 -23.10 21.59
N SER A 908 -0.62 -23.56 22.77
CA SER A 908 0.80 -23.73 23.10
C SER A 908 1.47 -24.92 22.41
N SER A 909 0.68 -25.89 21.94
CA SER A 909 1.15 -27.15 21.33
C SER A 909 1.17 -27.15 19.79
N PHE A 910 0.72 -26.06 19.14
CA PHE A 910 0.67 -25.94 17.68
C PHE A 910 1.08 -24.57 17.12
N ALA A 911 1.75 -23.73 17.92
CA ALA A 911 2.39 -22.53 17.41
C ALA A 911 3.61 -22.95 16.56
N LYS A 912 3.41 -23.03 15.24
CA LYS A 912 4.52 -23.09 14.27
C LYS A 912 5.52 -21.99 14.62
N ALA A 913 6.77 -22.39 14.86
CA ALA A 913 7.93 -21.53 15.02
C ALA A 913 8.13 -20.64 13.77
N TYR A 914 7.39 -19.54 13.70
CA TYR A 914 7.64 -18.39 12.85
C TYR A 914 7.50 -17.12 13.70
N SER A 915 8.30 -17.05 14.76
CA SER A 915 8.62 -15.81 15.44
C SER A 915 9.51 -15.00 14.50
N ARG A 916 8.88 -14.08 13.77
CA ARG A 916 9.53 -13.21 12.78
C ARG A 916 10.58 -12.34 13.48
N ARG A 917 11.88 -12.63 13.31
CA ARG A 917 12.91 -11.58 13.45
C ARG A 917 12.73 -10.60 12.31
N ARG A 918 12.00 -9.52 12.58
CA ARG A 918 11.88 -8.39 11.67
C ARG A 918 13.21 -7.63 11.74
N ILE A 919 14.07 -7.79 10.74
CA ILE A 919 15.26 -6.95 10.58
C ILE A 919 14.74 -5.54 10.23
N LEU A 920 14.57 -4.70 11.25
CA LEU A 920 14.29 -3.27 11.14
C LEU A 920 15.59 -2.51 11.39
N SER A 921 15.72 -1.39 10.66
CA SER A 921 16.78 -0.38 10.70
C SER A 921 17.45 -0.18 12.08
N PRO A 922 18.77 0.10 12.14
CA PRO A 922 19.51 0.35 13.40
C PRO A 922 19.02 1.56 14.22
N LEU A 923 18.02 2.31 13.74
CA LEU A 923 17.45 3.51 14.38
C LEU A 923 16.12 3.27 15.10
N LEU A 924 15.54 2.06 15.04
CA LEU A 924 14.33 1.71 15.79
C LEU A 924 14.69 0.67 16.85
N PRO A 925 14.45 0.93 18.15
CA PRO A 925 14.53 -0.14 19.15
C PRO A 925 13.53 -1.24 18.79
N ASP A 926 13.99 -2.48 18.87
CA ASP A 926 13.20 -3.69 18.63
C ASP A 926 11.95 -3.71 19.54
N GLU A 927 10.82 -3.22 19.03
CA GLU A 927 9.54 -3.22 19.76
C GLU A 927 8.88 -4.61 19.76
N SER A 928 9.48 -5.63 19.14
CA SER A 928 8.94 -7.00 19.11
C SER A 928 9.43 -7.85 20.28
N THR A 929 9.39 -7.30 21.49
CA THR A 929 9.45 -8.11 22.70
C THR A 929 8.04 -8.53 23.08
N ASP A 930 7.43 -9.42 22.29
CA ASP A 930 6.40 -10.29 22.83
C ASP A 930 7.12 -11.17 23.86
N TYR A 931 7.15 -10.71 25.11
CA TYR A 931 7.90 -11.35 26.20
C TYR A 931 7.36 -12.74 26.56
N ASN A 932 6.31 -13.21 25.89
CA ASN A 932 5.61 -14.43 26.24
C ASN A 932 4.70 -14.90 25.09
N ASP A 933 5.18 -15.81 24.24
CA ASP A 933 4.38 -16.41 23.16
C ASP A 933 3.44 -17.54 23.67
N GLY A 934 3.44 -17.77 24.99
CA GLY A 934 2.67 -18.83 25.64
C GLY A 934 3.26 -20.23 25.45
N SER A 935 4.50 -20.36 24.98
CA SER A 935 5.18 -21.63 24.74
C SER A 935 6.60 -21.64 25.33
N PHE A 936 6.68 -21.59 26.67
CA PHE A 936 7.97 -21.64 27.38
C PHE A 936 8.84 -22.87 27.01
N ILE A 937 8.23 -23.95 26.50
CA ILE A 937 8.93 -25.14 26.02
C ILE A 937 9.86 -24.83 24.83
N ASN A 938 9.53 -23.86 23.98
CA ASN A 938 10.37 -23.47 22.85
C ASN A 938 11.74 -22.96 23.30
N ASN A 939 11.80 -22.23 24.43
CA ASN A 939 13.05 -21.70 24.98
C ASN A 939 14.03 -22.79 25.45
N LEU A 940 13.55 -24.03 25.70
CA LEU A 940 14.42 -25.16 26.01
C LEU A 940 15.24 -25.64 24.78
N ASN A 941 14.79 -25.32 23.56
CA ASN A 941 15.48 -25.66 22.32
C ASN A 941 16.65 -24.72 22.03
N ASP A 942 16.56 -23.45 22.45
CA ASP A 942 17.59 -22.43 22.16
C ASP A 942 18.87 -22.62 22.99
N SER A 943 18.82 -23.36 24.10
CA SER A 943 19.95 -23.60 25.00
C SER A 943 20.12 -25.08 25.37
N VAL A 944 20.24 -25.94 24.35
CA VAL A 944 20.28 -27.41 24.50
C VAL A 944 21.27 -27.93 25.56
N GLN A 945 22.42 -27.27 25.77
CA GLN A 945 23.39 -27.66 26.80
C GLN A 945 22.86 -27.41 28.23
N LEU A 946 22.17 -26.30 28.47
CA LEU A 946 21.54 -26.02 29.76
C LEU A 946 20.36 -26.96 30.00
N THR A 947 19.58 -27.23 28.95
CA THR A 947 18.45 -28.18 28.98
C THR A 947 18.91 -29.60 29.31
N ALA A 948 20.05 -30.06 28.77
CA ALA A 948 20.63 -31.35 29.13
C ALA A 948 20.93 -31.47 30.64
N GLY A 949 21.36 -30.37 31.27
CA GLY A 949 21.65 -30.31 32.72
C GLY A 949 20.45 -30.54 33.63
N ILE A 950 19.23 -30.39 33.11
CA ILE A 950 17.96 -30.57 33.84
C ILE A 950 17.09 -31.70 33.30
N TYR A 951 17.55 -32.41 32.28
CA TYR A 951 16.77 -33.41 31.56
C TYR A 951 16.16 -34.49 32.47
N LYS A 952 16.90 -34.95 33.48
CA LYS A 952 16.43 -35.99 34.42
C LYS A 952 15.21 -35.56 35.24
N ASN A 953 15.08 -34.26 35.52
CA ASN A 953 13.92 -33.69 36.22
C ASN A 953 12.70 -33.58 35.29
N LEU A 954 12.92 -33.36 33.98
CA LEU A 954 11.85 -33.18 32.99
C LEU A 954 11.31 -34.52 32.45
N LEU A 955 12.15 -35.55 32.39
CA LEU A 955 11.79 -36.85 31.83
C LEU A 955 10.52 -37.48 32.46
N PRO A 956 10.29 -37.43 33.79
CA PRO A 956 9.06 -37.94 34.41
C PRO A 956 7.76 -37.36 33.85
N LEU A 957 7.80 -36.13 33.32
CA LEU A 957 6.64 -35.44 32.75
C LEU A 957 6.12 -36.12 31.47
N ILE A 958 6.89 -37.01 30.85
CA ILE A 958 6.42 -37.85 29.73
C ILE A 958 5.19 -38.71 30.10
N ASN A 959 4.89 -38.85 31.40
CA ASN A 959 3.71 -39.53 31.92
C ASN A 959 2.44 -38.69 31.95
N LEU A 960 2.53 -37.38 31.69
CA LEU A 960 1.40 -36.49 31.56
C LEU A 960 1.05 -36.32 30.08
N ASP A 961 -0.24 -36.42 29.73
CA ASP A 961 -0.69 -36.40 28.32
C ASP A 961 -0.27 -35.11 27.60
N ASP A 962 -0.36 -33.95 28.28
CA ASP A 962 0.02 -32.64 27.77
C ASP A 962 1.52 -32.53 27.47
N TYR A 963 2.37 -33.08 28.34
CA TYR A 963 3.84 -32.95 28.27
C TYR A 963 4.52 -34.04 27.44
N LYS A 964 3.79 -35.09 27.13
CA LYS A 964 4.34 -36.27 26.46
C LYS A 964 5.05 -35.94 25.15
N GLU A 965 4.38 -35.26 24.22
CA GLU A 965 4.93 -34.95 22.90
C GLU A 965 6.10 -33.94 22.95
N PRO A 966 6.01 -32.84 23.74
CA PRO A 966 7.14 -31.94 23.92
C PRO A 966 8.37 -32.59 24.57
N VAL A 967 8.19 -33.38 25.64
CA VAL A 967 9.32 -34.07 26.32
C VAL A 967 9.93 -35.15 25.42
N MET A 968 9.12 -35.85 24.63
CA MET A 968 9.63 -36.79 23.62
C MET A 968 10.46 -36.07 22.55
N THR A 969 9.99 -34.91 22.07
CA THR A 969 10.70 -34.09 21.07
C THR A 969 12.02 -33.59 21.64
N LEU A 970 12.01 -33.08 22.87
CA LEU A 970 13.20 -32.66 23.60
C LEU A 970 14.20 -33.81 23.78
N THR A 971 13.71 -34.99 24.16
CA THR A 971 14.54 -36.19 24.31
C THR A 971 15.22 -36.54 22.98
N ALA A 972 14.48 -36.53 21.87
CA ALA A 972 15.03 -36.85 20.56
C ALA A 972 16.10 -35.83 20.13
N MET A 973 15.87 -34.54 20.38
CA MET A 973 16.83 -33.47 20.07
C MET A 973 18.11 -33.58 20.92
N LEU A 974 17.99 -33.84 22.23
CA LEU A 974 19.16 -34.01 23.12
C LEU A 974 19.95 -35.28 22.76
N LEU A 975 19.26 -36.35 22.36
CA LEU A 975 19.86 -37.59 21.89
C LEU A 975 20.63 -37.37 20.57
N ASP A 976 19.99 -36.70 19.60
CA ASP A 976 20.61 -36.37 18.31
C ASP A 976 21.84 -35.45 18.50
N SER A 977 21.79 -34.55 19.49
CA SER A 977 22.90 -33.67 19.88
C SER A 977 23.99 -34.37 20.73
N SER A 978 23.84 -35.67 21.00
CA SER A 978 24.77 -36.46 21.84
C SER A 978 24.93 -35.92 23.28
N LEU A 979 23.93 -35.21 23.80
CA LEU A 979 23.93 -34.65 25.17
C LEU A 979 23.33 -35.62 26.21
N ILE A 980 22.56 -36.61 25.76
CA ILE A 980 22.03 -37.72 26.56
C ILE A 980 22.23 -39.05 25.82
N GLY A 981 22.22 -40.17 26.54
CA GLY A 981 22.32 -41.51 25.98
C GLY A 981 21.06 -42.36 26.20
N ALA A 982 21.01 -43.53 25.56
CA ALA A 982 19.91 -44.49 25.69
C ALA A 982 19.61 -44.87 27.15
N ASN A 983 20.65 -44.99 27.98
CA ASN A 983 20.52 -45.37 29.38
C ASN A 983 19.77 -44.31 30.21
N ASP A 984 19.75 -43.04 29.79
CA ASP A 984 19.11 -41.96 30.55
C ASP A 984 17.59 -42.03 30.56
N TYR A 985 16.97 -42.74 29.60
CA TYR A 985 15.52 -42.91 29.50
C TYR A 985 15.06 -44.36 29.29
N GLU A 986 15.95 -45.33 29.51
CA GLU A 986 15.70 -46.76 29.33
C GLU A 986 14.49 -47.27 30.15
N ALA A 987 14.23 -46.69 31.32
CA ALA A 987 13.06 -47.02 32.15
C ALA A 987 11.71 -46.79 31.43
N TYR A 988 11.66 -45.90 30.44
CA TYR A 988 10.46 -45.58 29.67
C TYR A 988 10.32 -46.42 28.38
N LEU A 989 11.30 -47.27 28.08
CA LEU A 989 11.29 -48.12 26.88
C LEU A 989 10.01 -48.96 26.74
N PRO A 990 9.50 -49.67 27.78
CA PRO A 990 8.27 -50.46 27.64
C PRO A 990 7.06 -49.61 27.22
N LYS A 991 6.95 -48.39 27.77
CA LYS A 991 5.88 -47.44 27.45
C LYS A 991 5.99 -46.97 25.99
N LEU A 992 7.16 -46.44 25.61
CA LEU A 992 7.40 -45.95 24.23
C LEU A 992 7.11 -47.04 23.20
N LEU A 993 7.50 -48.28 23.51
CA LEU A 993 7.30 -49.42 22.64
C LEU A 993 5.82 -49.81 22.47
N ILE A 994 5.04 -49.86 23.55
CA ILE A 994 3.61 -50.19 23.49
C ILE A 994 2.84 -49.12 22.70
N GLU A 995 3.14 -47.84 22.96
CA GLU A 995 2.49 -46.72 22.29
C GLU A 995 2.83 -46.67 20.80
N ALA A 996 4.10 -46.84 20.44
CA ALA A 996 4.52 -46.93 19.05
C ALA A 996 3.83 -48.11 18.35
N LYS A 997 3.66 -49.27 19.01
CA LYS A 997 2.92 -50.42 18.46
C LYS A 997 1.45 -50.08 18.20
N GLN A 998 0.79 -49.40 19.13
CA GLN A 998 -0.60 -48.98 18.95
C GLN A 998 -0.75 -47.96 17.82
N LEU A 999 0.13 -46.96 17.77
CA LEU A 999 0.10 -45.93 16.74
C LEU A 999 0.39 -46.52 15.34
N LEU A 1000 1.34 -47.45 15.23
CA LEU A 1000 1.61 -48.17 14.00
C LEU A 1000 0.44 -49.07 13.59
N LYS A 1001 -0.26 -49.70 14.55
CA LYS A 1001 -1.49 -50.45 14.26
C LYS A 1001 -2.57 -49.55 13.68
N LYS A 1002 -2.77 -48.34 14.23
CA LYS A 1002 -3.69 -47.33 13.70
C LYS A 1002 -3.31 -46.90 12.28
N GLN A 1003 -2.02 -46.63 12.04
CA GLN A 1003 -1.47 -46.29 10.72
C GLN A 1003 -1.80 -47.39 9.69
N ILE A 1004 -1.47 -48.65 9.99
CA ILE A 1004 -1.72 -49.79 9.09
C ILE A 1004 -3.21 -50.00 8.83
N ILE A 1005 -4.07 -49.85 9.85
CA ILE A 1005 -5.53 -49.94 9.67
C ILE A 1005 -6.00 -48.84 8.72
N GLY A 1006 -5.60 -47.58 8.95
CA GLY A 1006 -5.96 -46.46 8.10
C GLY A 1006 -5.47 -46.61 6.66
N GLU A 1007 -4.28 -47.18 6.45
CA GLU A 1007 -3.77 -47.51 5.11
C GLU A 1007 -4.60 -48.60 4.42
N LYS A 1008 -4.97 -49.66 5.14
CA LYS A 1008 -5.83 -50.73 4.60
C LYS A 1008 -7.22 -50.22 4.27
N SER A 1009 -7.83 -49.41 5.14
CA SER A 1009 -9.14 -48.80 4.87
C SER A 1009 -9.12 -47.93 3.62
N ARG A 1010 -8.09 -47.07 3.47
CA ARG A 1010 -7.90 -46.25 2.25
C ARG A 1010 -7.67 -47.09 1.00
N ALA A 1011 -6.91 -48.18 1.09
CA ALA A 1011 -6.71 -49.10 -0.03
C ALA A 1011 -8.00 -49.82 -0.44
N ILE A 1012 -8.84 -50.20 0.53
CA ILE A 1012 -10.17 -50.81 0.29
C ILE A 1012 -11.12 -49.79 -0.33
N GLU A 1013 -11.14 -48.55 0.17
CA GLU A 1013 -11.95 -47.46 -0.38
C GLU A 1013 -11.54 -47.15 -1.82
N LYS A 1014 -10.24 -47.02 -2.09
CA LYS A 1014 -9.72 -46.82 -3.44
C LYS A 1014 -10.03 -47.99 -4.39
N ALA A 1015 -10.02 -49.23 -3.89
CA ALA A 1015 -10.42 -50.40 -4.67
C ALA A 1015 -11.93 -50.38 -4.98
N ARG A 1016 -12.77 -49.91 -4.04
CA ARG A 1016 -14.22 -49.73 -4.23
C ARG A 1016 -14.54 -48.57 -5.19
N GLU A 1017 -13.78 -47.49 -5.15
CA GLU A 1017 -13.93 -46.35 -6.08
C GLU A 1017 -13.54 -46.74 -7.51
N MET A 1018 -12.56 -47.63 -7.70
CA MET A 1018 -12.20 -48.17 -9.02
C MET A 1018 -13.32 -49.02 -9.66
N GLU A 1019 -14.29 -49.52 -8.88
CA GLU A 1019 -15.46 -50.26 -9.37
C GLU A 1019 -16.65 -49.34 -9.73
N SER A 1020 -16.64 -48.06 -9.35
CA SER A 1020 -17.71 -47.12 -9.67
C SER A 1020 -17.23 -46.02 -10.62
N GLU A 1021 -17.62 -46.09 -11.90
CA GLU A 1021 -17.18 -45.20 -12.98
C GLU A 1021 -17.74 -43.75 -12.93
N LYS A 1022 -18.18 -43.28 -11.75
CA LYS A 1022 -18.70 -41.92 -11.55
C LYS A 1022 -18.17 -41.33 -10.25
N ASN A 1023 -17.05 -40.60 -10.33
CA ASN A 1023 -16.81 -39.36 -9.59
C ASN A 1023 -15.42 -38.78 -9.94
N LEU A 1024 -15.36 -38.00 -11.03
CA LEU A 1024 -14.16 -37.27 -11.48
C LEU A 1024 -13.99 -35.89 -10.81
N TYR A 1025 -14.66 -35.62 -9.69
CA TYR A 1025 -14.77 -34.26 -9.11
C TYR A 1025 -14.02 -34.02 -7.78
N ASN A 1026 -13.12 -34.91 -7.35
CA ASN A 1026 -12.25 -34.68 -6.18
C ASN A 1026 -10.76 -34.86 -6.53
N ARG A 1027 -10.26 -34.07 -7.49
CA ARG A 1027 -8.81 -33.94 -7.75
C ARG A 1027 -8.33 -32.53 -7.41
N TYR A 1028 -8.66 -32.04 -6.22
CA TYR A 1028 -8.01 -30.86 -5.62
C TYR A 1028 -7.80 -31.12 -4.14
N GLY A 1029 -6.63 -31.66 -3.83
CA GLY A 1029 -6.20 -32.00 -2.49
C GLY A 1029 -4.74 -32.44 -2.49
N ASN A 1030 -3.85 -31.66 -3.10
CA ASN A 1030 -2.41 -31.79 -2.83
C ASN A 1030 -2.15 -31.20 -1.44
N SER A 1031 -2.45 -31.98 -0.40
CA SER A 1031 -1.90 -31.73 0.93
C SER A 1031 -0.42 -32.10 0.92
N SER A 1032 0.40 -31.32 1.62
CA SER A 1032 1.79 -31.66 1.94
C SER A 1032 1.91 -33.12 2.41
N ASP A 1033 2.92 -33.86 1.92
CA ASP A 1033 3.23 -35.22 2.39
C ASP A 1033 3.91 -35.13 3.77
N GLU A 1034 3.12 -34.84 4.80
CA GLU A 1034 3.60 -34.67 6.18
C GLU A 1034 3.85 -36.02 6.88
N GLY A 1035 3.39 -37.12 6.29
CA GLY A 1035 3.53 -38.47 6.84
C GLY A 1035 2.95 -38.62 8.25
N ASN A 1036 3.55 -39.52 9.03
CA ASN A 1036 3.24 -39.68 10.45
C ASN A 1036 4.44 -39.21 11.31
N ALA A 1037 4.46 -37.92 11.63
CA ALA A 1037 5.53 -37.28 12.41
C ALA A 1037 5.73 -37.95 13.78
N ARG A 1038 4.64 -38.35 14.46
CA ARG A 1038 4.72 -39.04 15.77
C ARG A 1038 5.40 -40.40 15.68
N LEU A 1039 5.08 -41.22 14.69
CA LEU A 1039 5.80 -42.48 14.47
C LEU A 1039 7.27 -42.26 14.13
N SER A 1040 7.58 -41.21 13.38
CA SER A 1040 8.98 -40.81 13.09
C SER A 1040 9.72 -40.43 14.38
N LEU A 1041 9.09 -39.69 15.29
CA LEU A 1041 9.65 -39.35 16.60
C LEU A 1041 9.89 -40.58 17.48
N TYR A 1042 8.91 -41.51 17.56
CA TYR A 1042 9.11 -42.78 18.27
C TYR A 1042 10.26 -43.59 17.66
N ALA A 1043 10.45 -43.56 16.33
CA ALA A 1043 11.55 -44.26 15.69
C ALA A 1043 12.91 -43.72 16.15
N SER A 1044 13.07 -42.40 16.22
CA SER A 1044 14.30 -41.75 16.73
C SER A 1044 14.58 -42.07 18.20
N LEU A 1045 13.55 -42.26 19.03
CA LEU A 1045 13.72 -42.60 20.45
C LEU A 1045 13.98 -44.09 20.70
N LEU A 1046 13.46 -44.98 19.86
CA LEU A 1046 13.58 -46.43 20.03
C LEU A 1046 14.89 -46.98 19.45
N ILE A 1047 15.42 -46.39 18.38
CA ILE A 1047 16.58 -46.90 17.65
C ILE A 1047 17.83 -47.20 18.50
N PRO A 1048 18.15 -46.48 19.60
CA PRO A 1048 19.30 -46.81 20.42
C PRO A 1048 19.19 -48.17 21.15
N PHE A 1049 17.96 -48.69 21.33
CA PHE A 1049 17.70 -49.97 21.99
C PHE A 1049 17.61 -51.15 21.01
N TRP A 1050 17.95 -50.94 19.74
CA TRP A 1050 17.88 -51.96 18.69
C TRP A 1050 18.51 -53.30 19.10
N ASP A 1051 19.73 -53.28 19.64
CA ASP A 1051 20.48 -54.49 20.04
C ASP A 1051 20.07 -55.03 21.42
N LYS A 1052 19.39 -54.21 22.23
CA LYS A 1052 18.99 -54.54 23.61
C LYS A 1052 17.59 -55.17 23.70
N ASN A 1053 16.72 -54.91 22.74
CA ASN A 1053 15.34 -55.39 22.77
C ASN A 1053 14.85 -55.77 21.36
N GLU A 1054 14.64 -57.07 21.12
CA GLU A 1054 14.22 -57.59 19.81
C GLU A 1054 12.92 -56.93 19.30
N GLN A 1055 11.99 -56.57 20.19
CA GLN A 1055 10.73 -55.95 19.82
C GLN A 1055 10.90 -54.55 19.20
N VAL A 1056 12.01 -53.86 19.50
CA VAL A 1056 12.39 -52.57 18.89
C VAL A 1056 12.76 -52.77 17.43
N SER A 1057 13.59 -53.77 17.13
CA SER A 1057 13.95 -54.09 15.74
C SER A 1057 12.71 -54.47 14.92
N GLN A 1058 11.82 -55.29 15.49
CA GLN A 1058 10.59 -55.73 14.83
C GLN A 1058 9.63 -54.56 14.52
N ILE A 1059 9.43 -53.62 15.45
CA ILE A 1059 8.53 -52.48 15.18
C ILE A 1059 9.09 -51.54 14.11
N LEU A 1060 10.39 -51.21 14.16
CA LEU A 1060 11.02 -50.33 13.18
C LEU A 1060 11.02 -50.96 11.78
N LEU A 1061 11.27 -52.26 11.67
CA LEU A 1061 11.12 -53.00 10.41
C LEU A 1061 9.67 -53.03 9.93
N ARG A 1062 8.68 -53.05 10.84
CA ARG A 1062 7.26 -52.91 10.45
C ARG A 1062 6.89 -51.50 10.02
N MET A 1063 7.51 -50.45 10.57
CA MET A 1063 7.35 -49.08 10.10
C MET A 1063 7.88 -48.91 8.66
N LEU A 1064 9.01 -49.56 8.32
CA LEU A 1064 9.48 -49.64 6.93
C LEU A 1064 8.48 -50.32 5.97
N GLY A 1065 7.63 -51.21 6.48
CA GLY A 1065 6.58 -51.89 5.70
C GLY A 1065 5.31 -51.07 5.46
N SER A 1066 5.20 -49.84 5.98
CA SER A 1066 4.04 -48.96 5.82
C SER A 1066 3.81 -48.53 4.36
N ASN A 1067 2.57 -48.25 3.97
CA ASN A 1067 2.24 -47.65 2.66
C ASN A 1067 2.40 -46.12 2.63
N ASP A 1068 2.63 -45.49 3.77
CA ASP A 1068 2.97 -44.07 3.89
C ASP A 1068 4.43 -43.85 3.50
N LYS A 1069 4.64 -43.15 2.38
CA LYS A 1069 5.97 -42.96 1.78
C LYS A 1069 6.88 -42.14 2.69
N ARG A 1070 6.34 -41.11 3.34
CA ARG A 1070 7.10 -40.21 4.21
C ARG A 1070 7.53 -40.89 5.50
N LEU A 1071 6.64 -41.64 6.14
CA LEU A 1071 6.98 -42.45 7.31
C LEU A 1071 8.05 -43.51 6.97
N LYS A 1072 7.89 -44.20 5.83
CA LYS A 1072 8.87 -45.17 5.35
C LYS A 1072 10.22 -44.53 5.09
N TYR A 1073 10.23 -43.36 4.46
CA TYR A 1073 11.44 -42.58 4.17
C TYR A 1073 12.16 -42.19 5.46
N ASN A 1074 11.45 -41.54 6.38
CA ASN A 1074 12.00 -41.10 7.67
C ASN A 1074 12.57 -42.28 8.46
N THR A 1075 11.85 -43.41 8.51
CA THR A 1075 12.31 -44.63 9.18
C THR A 1075 13.59 -45.19 8.54
N ALA A 1076 13.67 -45.22 7.21
CA ALA A 1076 14.86 -45.66 6.49
C ALA A 1076 16.08 -44.77 6.79
N ILE A 1077 15.89 -43.45 6.82
CA ILE A 1077 16.93 -42.50 7.19
C ILE A 1077 17.38 -42.70 8.65
N THR A 1078 16.45 -42.93 9.59
CA THR A 1078 16.77 -43.21 10.99
C THR A 1078 17.63 -44.47 11.16
N LEU A 1079 17.29 -45.57 10.48
CA LEU A 1079 18.08 -46.81 10.49
C LEU A 1079 19.47 -46.59 9.89
N LEU A 1080 19.54 -45.85 8.78
CA LEU A 1080 20.79 -45.54 8.11
C LEU A 1080 21.71 -44.68 8.98
N ARG A 1081 21.19 -43.62 9.64
CA ARG A 1081 21.95 -42.78 10.58
C ARG A 1081 22.58 -43.61 11.70
N ASN A 1082 21.82 -44.58 12.22
CA ASN A 1082 22.21 -45.43 13.34
C ASN A 1082 22.94 -46.73 12.94
N LYS A 1083 23.39 -46.86 11.68
CA LYS A 1083 24.15 -48.02 11.17
C LYS A 1083 23.42 -49.37 11.35
N ARG A 1084 22.08 -49.38 11.24
CA ARG A 1084 21.27 -50.61 11.30
C ARG A 1084 21.01 -51.21 9.91
N PRO A 1085 20.69 -52.52 9.81
CA PRO A 1085 20.39 -53.15 8.53
C PRO A 1085 19.22 -52.46 7.80
N LEU A 1086 19.44 -52.11 6.54
CA LEU A 1086 18.44 -51.53 5.64
C LEU A 1086 18.50 -52.29 4.32
N PRO A 1087 17.38 -52.81 3.78
CA PRO A 1087 17.37 -53.43 2.47
C PRO A 1087 17.82 -52.45 1.37
N ASP A 1088 18.79 -52.82 0.54
CA ASP A 1088 19.31 -52.02 -0.57
C ASP A 1088 18.21 -51.61 -1.57
N THR A 1089 17.13 -52.40 -1.64
CA THR A 1089 15.95 -52.12 -2.45
C THR A 1089 15.23 -50.83 -2.05
N LEU A 1090 15.31 -50.41 -0.78
CA LEU A 1090 14.66 -49.19 -0.30
C LEU A 1090 15.40 -47.92 -0.73
N LEU A 1091 16.73 -47.95 -0.73
CA LEU A 1091 17.54 -46.84 -1.26
C LEU A 1091 17.25 -46.66 -2.74
N THR A 1092 17.19 -47.78 -3.47
CA THR A 1092 16.80 -47.80 -4.89
C THR A 1092 15.38 -47.27 -5.09
N TYR A 1093 14.42 -47.68 -4.25
CA TYR A 1093 13.02 -47.24 -4.33
C TYR A 1093 12.87 -45.71 -4.18
N PHE A 1094 13.53 -45.09 -3.20
CA PHE A 1094 13.45 -43.65 -3.01
C PHE A 1094 14.28 -42.87 -4.03
N ALA A 1095 15.45 -43.38 -4.43
CA ALA A 1095 16.26 -42.79 -5.49
C ALA A 1095 15.54 -42.83 -6.86
N ALA A 1096 14.69 -43.83 -7.10
CA ALA A 1096 13.86 -43.91 -8.30
C ALA A 1096 12.73 -42.86 -8.33
N SER A 1097 12.29 -42.36 -7.18
CA SER A 1097 11.16 -41.42 -7.06
C SER A 1097 11.57 -39.96 -7.25
N ASP A 1098 10.99 -39.26 -8.22
CA ASP A 1098 11.22 -37.82 -8.44
C ASP A 1098 10.88 -36.94 -7.23
N GLU A 1099 9.99 -37.41 -6.35
CA GLU A 1099 9.60 -36.68 -5.14
C GLU A 1099 10.66 -36.77 -4.02
N TYR A 1100 11.43 -37.85 -3.97
CA TYR A 1100 12.35 -38.15 -2.86
C TYR A 1100 13.83 -38.21 -3.28
N ARG A 1101 14.14 -38.26 -4.57
CA ARG A 1101 15.50 -38.45 -5.09
C ARG A 1101 16.48 -37.39 -4.60
N TYR A 1102 16.10 -36.11 -4.67
CA TYR A 1102 16.90 -34.97 -4.20
C TYR A 1102 17.04 -34.95 -2.68
N GLU A 1103 15.94 -35.17 -1.95
CA GLU A 1103 15.95 -35.22 -0.49
C GLU A 1103 16.86 -36.35 0.03
N LEU A 1104 16.75 -37.56 -0.56
CA LEU A 1104 17.61 -38.71 -0.25
C LEU A 1104 19.09 -38.40 -0.48
N TYR A 1105 19.40 -37.76 -1.60
CA TYR A 1105 20.77 -37.39 -1.92
C TYR A 1105 21.31 -36.40 -0.86
N ASN A 1106 20.53 -35.37 -0.53
CA ASN A 1106 20.92 -34.37 0.46
C ASN A 1106 21.12 -34.99 1.86
N ASP A 1107 20.22 -35.88 2.28
CA ASP A 1107 20.33 -36.58 3.57
C ASP A 1107 21.54 -37.51 3.62
N MET A 1108 21.81 -38.29 2.57
CA MET A 1108 23.01 -39.14 2.47
C MET A 1108 24.30 -38.33 2.48
N ARG A 1109 24.32 -37.15 1.85
CA ARG A 1109 25.44 -36.21 1.91
C ARG A 1109 25.69 -35.73 3.33
N LYS A 1110 24.66 -35.23 4.02
CA LYS A 1110 24.77 -34.78 5.42
C LYS A 1110 25.30 -35.89 6.34
N MET A 1111 24.89 -37.13 6.09
CA MET A 1111 25.40 -38.32 6.80
C MET A 1111 26.80 -38.79 6.37
N LYS A 1112 27.44 -38.17 5.37
CA LYS A 1112 28.70 -38.63 4.74
C LYS A 1112 28.63 -40.07 4.19
N LYS A 1113 27.46 -40.45 3.64
CA LYS A 1113 27.14 -41.80 3.12
C LYS A 1113 26.76 -41.83 1.64
N LEU A 1114 27.19 -40.85 0.85
CA LEU A 1114 26.90 -40.81 -0.60
C LEU A 1114 27.40 -42.02 -1.39
N SER A 1115 28.39 -42.76 -0.87
CA SER A 1115 28.84 -44.02 -1.49
C SER A 1115 27.76 -45.11 -1.54
N LEU A 1116 26.71 -45.00 -0.71
CA LEU A 1116 25.56 -45.92 -0.70
C LEU A 1116 24.43 -45.45 -1.63
N TYR A 1117 24.55 -44.28 -2.25
CA TYR A 1117 23.52 -43.76 -3.14
C TYR A 1117 23.49 -44.58 -4.44
N PRO A 1118 22.31 -45.08 -4.89
CA PRO A 1118 22.22 -45.91 -6.08
C PRO A 1118 22.74 -45.18 -7.34
N ALA A 1119 23.81 -45.71 -7.95
CA ALA A 1119 24.49 -45.08 -9.09
C ALA A 1119 23.56 -44.82 -10.29
N ALA A 1120 22.56 -45.70 -10.51
CA ALA A 1120 21.60 -45.59 -11.60
C ALA A 1120 20.73 -44.30 -11.56
N TYR A 1121 20.61 -43.66 -10.40
CA TYR A 1121 19.81 -42.44 -10.21
C TYR A 1121 20.67 -41.23 -9.83
N ASN A 1122 22.00 -41.37 -9.84
CA ASN A 1122 22.96 -40.35 -9.47
C ASN A 1122 23.42 -39.51 -10.67
N SER A 1123 22.47 -38.95 -11.42
CA SER A 1123 22.76 -37.98 -12.47
C SER A 1123 22.28 -36.60 -12.07
N GLN A 1124 23.06 -35.56 -12.39
CA GLN A 1124 22.68 -34.17 -12.12
C GLN A 1124 21.29 -33.82 -12.67
N GLU A 1125 20.95 -34.29 -13.87
CA GLU A 1125 19.63 -34.05 -14.47
C GLU A 1125 18.49 -34.64 -13.62
N ALA A 1126 18.62 -35.90 -13.19
CA ALA A 1126 17.58 -36.58 -12.42
C ALA A 1126 17.41 -35.95 -11.04
N ILE A 1127 18.51 -35.55 -10.40
CA ILE A 1127 18.51 -34.88 -9.10
C ILE A 1127 17.94 -33.46 -9.24
N ALA A 1128 18.30 -32.72 -10.29
CA ALA A 1128 17.78 -31.39 -10.58
C ALA A 1128 16.26 -31.40 -10.82
N ARG A 1129 15.76 -32.37 -11.60
CA ARG A 1129 14.31 -32.56 -11.77
C ARG A 1129 13.60 -32.78 -10.44
N SER A 1130 14.21 -33.54 -9.54
CA SER A 1130 13.67 -33.81 -8.21
C SER A 1130 13.70 -32.57 -7.30
N GLN A 1131 14.75 -31.74 -7.40
CA GLN A 1131 14.82 -30.47 -6.65
C GLN A 1131 13.67 -29.53 -7.01
N LEU A 1132 13.31 -29.39 -8.30
CA LEU A 1132 12.16 -28.55 -8.71
C LEU A 1132 10.86 -28.94 -8.03
N LEU A 1133 10.63 -30.24 -7.87
CA LEU A 1133 9.43 -30.77 -7.22
C LEU A 1133 9.49 -30.64 -5.71
N PHE A 1134 10.69 -30.72 -5.13
CA PHE A 1134 10.92 -30.53 -3.70
C PHE A 1134 10.62 -29.10 -3.25
N GLU A 1135 10.95 -28.10 -4.08
CA GLU A 1135 10.70 -26.69 -3.77
C GLU A 1135 9.21 -26.27 -3.83
N GLN A 1136 8.35 -27.10 -4.45
CA GLN A 1136 6.92 -26.82 -4.59
C GLN A 1136 6.09 -27.68 -3.62
N SER A 1137 5.60 -27.03 -2.56
CA SER A 1137 4.70 -27.67 -1.58
C SER A 1137 3.27 -27.81 -2.08
N TYR A 1138 2.85 -26.97 -3.04
CA TYR A 1138 1.51 -26.94 -3.62
C TYR A 1138 1.58 -26.83 -5.15
N ASN A 1139 0.58 -27.35 -5.87
CA ASN A 1139 0.48 -27.27 -7.33
C ASN A 1139 1.74 -27.78 -8.08
N LYS A 1140 2.28 -28.92 -7.66
CA LYS A 1140 3.36 -29.61 -8.39
C LYS A 1140 2.96 -29.78 -9.86
N PRO A 1141 3.86 -29.47 -10.82
CA PRO A 1141 3.55 -29.58 -12.24
C PRO A 1141 3.27 -31.04 -12.61
N ASP A 1142 2.26 -31.26 -13.47
CA ASP A 1142 1.90 -32.59 -13.95
C ASP A 1142 3.00 -33.22 -14.82
N THR A 1143 3.68 -32.41 -15.64
CA THR A 1143 4.72 -32.88 -16.56
C THR A 1143 5.94 -31.97 -16.50
N ILE A 1144 7.15 -32.55 -16.39
CA ILE A 1144 8.45 -31.87 -16.49
C ILE A 1144 9.34 -32.63 -17.47
N THR A 1145 10.02 -31.94 -18.38
CA THR A 1145 10.95 -32.53 -19.36
C THR A 1145 12.22 -31.70 -19.44
N PHE A 1146 13.39 -32.36 -19.43
CA PHE A 1146 14.67 -31.69 -19.62
C PHE A 1146 14.79 -31.12 -21.03
N LEU A 1147 15.37 -29.93 -21.16
CA LEU A 1147 15.64 -29.27 -22.44
C LEU A 1147 17.15 -29.21 -22.72
N THR A 1148 17.88 -28.50 -21.87
CA THR A 1148 19.32 -28.23 -22.08
C THR A 1148 19.98 -27.76 -20.79
N LYS A 1149 21.31 -27.57 -20.82
CA LYS A 1149 22.07 -26.93 -19.74
C LYS A 1149 22.85 -25.74 -20.29
N VAL A 1150 22.81 -24.62 -19.57
CA VAL A 1150 23.47 -23.36 -19.93
C VAL A 1150 24.68 -23.14 -19.02
N PRO A 1151 25.90 -22.94 -19.55
CA PRO A 1151 27.06 -22.62 -18.72
C PRO A 1151 26.88 -21.24 -18.08
N LEU A 1152 27.15 -21.13 -16.79
CA LEU A 1152 27.04 -19.88 -16.05
C LEU A 1152 28.19 -19.75 -15.05
N ALA A 1153 28.72 -18.53 -14.91
CA ALA A 1153 29.70 -18.17 -13.89
C ALA A 1153 29.14 -17.03 -13.03
N TYR A 1154 29.14 -17.21 -11.70
CA TYR A 1154 28.61 -16.23 -10.75
C TYR A 1154 29.43 -16.26 -9.45
N LYS A 1155 29.85 -15.07 -8.97
CA LYS A 1155 30.67 -14.88 -7.75
C LYS A 1155 31.81 -15.92 -7.59
N GLY A 1156 32.57 -16.16 -8.66
CA GLY A 1156 33.71 -17.09 -8.65
C GLY A 1156 33.37 -18.58 -8.80
N ARG A 1157 32.09 -18.97 -8.83
CA ARG A 1157 31.65 -20.34 -9.15
C ARG A 1157 31.34 -20.47 -10.63
N SER A 1158 31.82 -21.52 -11.27
CA SER A 1158 31.50 -21.84 -12.68
C SER A 1158 30.83 -23.20 -12.79
N GLY A 1159 29.68 -23.24 -13.45
CA GLY A 1159 28.83 -24.42 -13.49
C GLY A 1159 27.81 -24.38 -14.63
N TYR A 1160 26.72 -25.11 -14.45
CA TYR A 1160 25.59 -25.18 -15.38
C TYR A 1160 24.27 -24.84 -14.68
N VAL A 1161 23.41 -24.11 -15.39
CA VAL A 1161 21.98 -24.01 -15.09
C VAL A 1161 21.26 -25.00 -16.00
N TYR A 1162 20.64 -26.01 -15.41
CA TYR A 1162 19.79 -26.97 -16.09
C TYR A 1162 18.45 -26.33 -16.38
N VAL A 1163 17.93 -26.53 -17.59
CA VAL A 1163 16.69 -25.94 -18.06
C VAL A 1163 15.72 -27.05 -18.42
N PHE A 1164 14.50 -26.93 -17.91
CA PHE A 1164 13.40 -27.84 -18.11
C PHE A 1164 12.23 -27.08 -18.74
N LYS A 1165 11.33 -27.80 -19.39
CA LYS A 1165 9.98 -27.33 -19.70
C LYS A 1165 8.96 -28.09 -18.86
N TYR A 1166 7.91 -27.40 -18.45
CA TYR A 1166 6.85 -28.01 -17.64
C TYR A 1166 5.44 -27.55 -18.05
N LYS A 1167 4.44 -28.33 -17.63
CA LYS A 1167 3.00 -28.00 -17.66
C LYS A 1167 2.42 -28.14 -16.26
N GLU A 1168 1.54 -27.22 -15.86
CA GLU A 1168 0.87 -27.30 -14.56
C GLU A 1168 -0.20 -28.38 -14.59
N THR A 1169 -0.97 -28.43 -15.68
CA THR A 1169 -1.96 -29.48 -15.94
C THR A 1169 -1.78 -30.11 -17.31
N LYS A 1170 -2.27 -31.35 -17.48
CA LYS A 1170 -2.32 -32.01 -18.81
C LYS A 1170 -3.09 -31.21 -19.85
N ALA A 1171 -4.04 -30.38 -19.42
CA ALA A 1171 -4.88 -29.57 -20.30
C ALA A 1171 -4.19 -28.28 -20.76
N ASP A 1172 -3.02 -27.93 -20.23
CA ASP A 1172 -2.32 -26.70 -20.60
C ASP A 1172 -1.80 -26.81 -22.04
N ASN A 1173 -2.17 -25.82 -22.87
CA ASN A 1173 -1.74 -25.75 -24.27
C ASN A 1173 -0.27 -25.32 -24.43
N ASN A 1174 0.29 -24.60 -23.46
CA ASN A 1174 1.62 -24.00 -23.56
C ASN A 1174 2.58 -24.61 -22.55
N TRP A 1175 3.82 -24.86 -22.97
CA TRP A 1175 4.92 -25.21 -22.09
C TRP A 1175 5.48 -23.96 -21.41
N LYS A 1176 5.86 -24.07 -20.14
CA LYS A 1176 6.60 -23.05 -19.38
C LYS A 1176 8.03 -23.50 -19.13
N LEU A 1177 8.96 -22.57 -18.92
CA LEU A 1177 10.35 -22.88 -18.60
C LEU A 1177 10.58 -22.99 -17.09
N ALA A 1178 11.49 -23.88 -16.70
CA ALA A 1178 11.99 -24.00 -15.33
C ALA A 1178 13.51 -24.15 -15.36
N THR A 1179 14.18 -23.73 -14.29
CA THR A 1179 15.63 -23.79 -14.18
C THR A 1179 16.05 -24.41 -12.86
N VAL A 1180 17.22 -25.06 -12.84
CA VAL A 1180 17.88 -25.58 -11.65
C VAL A 1180 19.37 -25.29 -11.75
N GLY A 1181 19.94 -24.68 -10.72
CA GLY A 1181 21.35 -24.33 -10.73
C GLY A 1181 21.69 -23.43 -9.56
N LEU A 1182 22.92 -22.95 -9.43
CA LEU A 1182 24.08 -23.29 -10.25
C LEU A 1182 24.63 -24.66 -9.85
N LEU A 1183 24.80 -25.59 -10.80
CA LEU A 1183 25.36 -26.93 -10.54
C LEU A 1183 26.83 -27.02 -11.01
N PRO A 1184 27.72 -27.75 -10.31
CA PRO A 1184 29.13 -27.85 -10.71
C PRO A 1184 29.33 -28.57 -12.04
N LYS A 1185 30.51 -28.39 -12.65
CA LYS A 1185 30.83 -29.01 -13.96
C LYS A 1185 31.00 -30.53 -13.91
N ASN A 1186 31.24 -31.14 -12.74
CA ASN A 1186 31.36 -32.59 -12.62
C ASN A 1186 29.97 -33.26 -12.65
N GLU A 1187 29.81 -34.27 -13.47
CA GLU A 1187 28.49 -34.86 -13.81
C GLU A 1187 27.76 -35.52 -12.64
N THR A 1188 28.44 -35.76 -11.52
CA THR A 1188 27.91 -36.37 -10.29
C THR A 1188 27.95 -35.45 -9.07
N GLY A 1189 28.51 -34.25 -9.19
CA GLY A 1189 28.59 -33.30 -8.09
C GLY A 1189 27.34 -32.44 -7.99
N TYR A 1190 27.02 -32.00 -6.78
CA TYR A 1190 25.90 -31.12 -6.54
C TYR A 1190 26.27 -30.14 -5.43
N TRP A 1191 26.03 -28.84 -5.65
CA TRP A 1191 26.18 -27.84 -4.58
C TRP A 1191 24.86 -27.78 -3.81
N PHE A 1192 24.95 -27.78 -2.49
CA PHE A 1192 23.80 -27.54 -1.63
C PHE A 1192 24.15 -26.39 -0.72
N GLU A 1193 23.24 -25.44 -0.61
CA GLU A 1193 23.32 -24.35 0.35
C GLU A 1193 22.68 -24.81 1.66
N GLU A 1194 23.33 -24.54 2.79
CA GLU A 1194 22.72 -24.76 4.12
C GLU A 1194 21.66 -23.66 4.34
N LYS A 1195 20.55 -24.00 5.00
CA LYS A 1195 19.33 -23.16 5.02
C LYS A 1195 19.36 -22.05 6.08
N ASP A 1196 20.43 -21.90 6.85
CA ASP A 1196 20.42 -21.18 8.13
C ASP A 1196 20.91 -19.73 8.09
N SER A 1197 21.21 -19.14 6.92
CA SER A 1197 21.45 -17.69 6.83
C SER A 1197 20.81 -17.00 5.62
N THR A 1198 20.35 -15.78 5.84
CA THR A 1198 19.77 -14.87 4.82
C THR A 1198 20.71 -14.55 3.66
N THR A 1199 22.01 -14.76 3.85
CA THR A 1199 23.08 -14.57 2.86
C THR A 1199 23.27 -15.75 1.89
N GLU A 1200 22.63 -16.89 2.13
CA GLU A 1200 23.03 -18.15 1.49
C GLU A 1200 22.26 -18.56 0.24
N ARG A 1201 21.21 -17.85 -0.23
CA ARG A 1201 20.52 -18.14 -1.52
C ARG A 1201 21.17 -17.51 -2.76
N ASP A 1202 22.39 -17.01 -2.61
CA ASP A 1202 23.04 -16.23 -3.65
C ASP A 1202 23.30 -17.04 -4.93
N TYR A 1203 23.59 -18.35 -4.84
CA TYR A 1203 23.89 -19.19 -6.00
C TYR A 1203 22.70 -20.05 -6.46
N ASP A 1204 21.51 -19.86 -5.89
CA ASP A 1204 20.31 -20.58 -6.30
C ASP A 1204 19.65 -19.96 -7.54
N PHE A 1205 19.69 -20.68 -8.65
CA PHE A 1205 19.03 -20.39 -9.92
C PHE A 1205 17.82 -21.33 -10.14
N THR A 1206 17.32 -21.94 -9.07
CA THR A 1206 16.21 -22.88 -9.13
C THR A 1206 14.88 -22.16 -9.11
N THR A 1207 14.08 -22.34 -10.17
CA THR A 1207 12.75 -21.72 -10.24
C THR A 1207 11.83 -22.43 -11.23
N LEU A 1208 10.54 -22.49 -10.91
CA LEU A 1208 9.48 -22.68 -11.89
C LEU A 1208 9.08 -21.31 -12.45
N SER A 1209 9.53 -20.99 -13.66
CA SER A 1209 9.26 -19.69 -14.26
C SER A 1209 7.88 -19.65 -14.91
N SER A 1210 7.22 -18.49 -14.83
CA SER A 1210 6.00 -18.20 -15.58
C SER A 1210 6.25 -17.95 -17.08
N THR A 1211 7.52 -17.93 -17.54
CA THR A 1211 7.88 -17.74 -18.95
C THR A 1211 7.33 -18.87 -19.81
N LYS A 1212 6.40 -18.54 -20.70
CA LYS A 1212 5.82 -19.46 -21.69
C LYS A 1212 6.73 -19.58 -22.90
N LEU A 1213 6.92 -20.80 -23.39
CA LEU A 1213 7.56 -21.05 -24.69
C LEU A 1213 6.61 -20.67 -25.81
N THR A 1214 7.05 -19.77 -26.70
CA THR A 1214 6.33 -19.41 -27.93
C THR A 1214 7.00 -20.05 -29.15
N ALA A 1215 6.21 -20.31 -30.20
CA ALA A 1215 6.73 -20.85 -31.46
C ALA A 1215 7.42 -19.78 -32.33
N GLU A 1216 7.19 -18.50 -32.04
CA GLU A 1216 7.67 -17.36 -32.84
C GLU A 1216 9.14 -17.01 -32.57
N THR A 1217 9.67 -17.38 -31.41
CA THR A 1217 11.05 -17.09 -30.99
C THR A 1217 11.84 -18.39 -30.86
N PRO A 1218 13.08 -18.49 -31.36
CA PRO A 1218 13.90 -19.69 -31.18
C PRO A 1218 14.01 -20.10 -29.71
N GLU A 1219 13.86 -21.39 -29.42
CA GLU A 1219 13.87 -21.92 -28.04
C GLU A 1219 15.13 -21.50 -27.27
N ASN A 1220 16.30 -21.58 -27.91
CA ASN A 1220 17.57 -21.18 -27.30
C ASN A 1220 17.60 -19.69 -26.92
N GLU A 1221 17.01 -18.81 -27.72
CA GLU A 1221 16.97 -17.36 -27.41
C GLU A 1221 16.11 -17.10 -26.16
N GLN A 1222 14.96 -17.75 -26.05
CA GLN A 1222 14.09 -17.67 -24.87
C GLN A 1222 14.80 -18.19 -23.60
N ILE A 1223 15.57 -19.28 -23.74
CA ILE A 1223 16.38 -19.85 -22.66
C ILE A 1223 17.48 -18.90 -22.21
N GLN A 1224 18.25 -18.33 -23.14
CA GLN A 1224 19.31 -17.37 -22.80
C GLN A 1224 18.73 -16.13 -22.12
N LYS A 1225 17.57 -15.62 -22.59
CA LYS A 1225 16.88 -14.49 -21.94
C LYS A 1225 16.46 -14.82 -20.51
N LEU A 1226 15.91 -16.02 -20.26
CA LEU A 1226 15.55 -16.46 -18.92
C LEU A 1226 16.76 -16.55 -17.99
N VAL A 1227 17.86 -17.17 -18.43
CA VAL A 1227 19.08 -17.31 -17.62
C VAL A 1227 19.72 -15.94 -17.34
N LYS A 1228 19.79 -15.05 -18.36
CA LYS A 1228 20.25 -13.66 -18.18
C LYS A 1228 19.39 -12.94 -17.12
N ARG A 1229 18.06 -13.06 -17.20
CA ARG A 1229 17.14 -12.46 -16.24
C ARG A 1229 17.40 -12.96 -14.82
N LEU A 1230 17.52 -14.28 -14.62
CA LEU A 1230 17.80 -14.86 -13.31
C LEU A 1230 19.13 -14.39 -12.73
N LEU A 1231 20.17 -14.30 -13.56
CA LEU A 1231 21.47 -13.74 -13.18
C LEU A 1231 21.35 -12.27 -12.78
N TYR A 1232 20.66 -11.47 -13.58
CA TYR A 1232 20.52 -10.04 -13.32
C TYR A 1232 19.70 -9.81 -12.06
N SER A 1233 18.61 -10.56 -11.83
CA SER A 1233 17.77 -10.49 -10.63
C SER A 1233 18.49 -10.84 -9.32
N LYS A 1234 19.74 -11.30 -9.36
CA LYS A 1234 20.60 -11.37 -8.16
C LYS A 1234 21.08 -9.98 -7.68
N ARG A 1235 20.93 -8.93 -8.49
CA ARG A 1235 21.15 -7.53 -8.12
C ARG A 1235 19.82 -6.86 -7.75
N LYS A 1236 19.80 -6.04 -6.69
CA LYS A 1236 18.59 -5.35 -6.19
C LYS A 1236 17.88 -4.53 -7.27
N SER A 1237 18.63 -3.77 -8.06
CA SER A 1237 18.17 -2.96 -9.20
C SER A 1237 17.36 -3.79 -10.20
N ALA A 1238 17.95 -4.88 -10.68
CA ALA A 1238 17.35 -5.75 -11.67
C ALA A 1238 16.24 -6.67 -11.12
N ALA A 1239 16.27 -7.02 -9.84
CA ALA A 1239 15.19 -7.78 -9.21
C ALA A 1239 13.85 -7.03 -9.31
N GLN A 1240 13.87 -5.71 -9.06
CA GLN A 1240 12.70 -4.85 -9.26
C GLN A 1240 12.43 -4.60 -10.75
N PHE A 1241 13.48 -4.42 -11.56
CA PHE A 1241 13.35 -4.17 -13.00
C PHE A 1241 12.48 -5.21 -13.73
N TYR A 1242 12.64 -6.49 -13.39
CA TYR A 1242 11.91 -7.61 -14.00
C TYR A 1242 10.64 -8.05 -13.24
N SER A 1243 10.26 -7.37 -12.15
CA SER A 1243 9.13 -7.77 -11.30
C SER A 1243 7.77 -7.68 -12.01
N ASP A 1244 7.61 -6.71 -12.92
CA ASP A 1244 6.36 -6.45 -13.67
C ASP A 1244 6.03 -7.47 -14.78
N GLU A 1245 7.00 -8.27 -15.22
CA GLU A 1245 6.87 -9.12 -16.43
C GLU A 1245 6.20 -10.48 -16.15
N GLY A 1246 6.04 -10.85 -14.89
CA GLY A 1246 5.31 -12.06 -14.50
C GLY A 1246 4.17 -11.69 -13.58
N GLY A 1247 3.09 -12.48 -13.58
CA GLY A 1247 2.14 -12.55 -12.47
C GLY A 1247 2.78 -13.04 -11.17
N TYR A 1248 3.96 -12.51 -10.81
CA TYR A 1248 4.58 -12.54 -9.50
C TYR A 1248 3.76 -11.61 -8.59
N GLY A 1249 2.53 -12.02 -8.31
CA GLY A 1249 1.90 -11.60 -7.08
C GLY A 1249 2.81 -12.02 -5.93
N GLY A 1250 3.58 -11.08 -5.38
CA GLY A 1250 4.09 -10.99 -4.01
C GLY A 1250 4.62 -12.22 -3.27
N GLY A 1251 4.88 -13.36 -3.92
CA GLY A 1251 4.97 -14.66 -3.24
C GLY A 1251 6.38 -15.22 -3.05
N ASN A 1252 7.31 -14.97 -3.99
CA ASN A 1252 8.61 -15.67 -3.96
C ASN A 1252 9.86 -14.78 -3.86
N TYR A 1253 9.80 -13.49 -4.19
CA TYR A 1253 10.87 -12.54 -3.83
C TYR A 1253 10.64 -11.88 -2.46
N SER A 1254 9.42 -11.92 -1.93
CA SER A 1254 9.15 -11.56 -0.53
C SER A 1254 9.80 -12.54 0.45
N ARG A 1255 10.23 -13.72 0.01
CA ARG A 1255 11.06 -14.65 0.78
C ARG A 1255 12.54 -14.24 0.92
N VAL A 1256 13.01 -13.24 0.17
CA VAL A 1256 14.37 -12.69 0.36
C VAL A 1256 14.38 -11.53 1.38
N ILE A 1257 13.21 -11.11 1.86
CA ILE A 1257 13.04 -10.26 3.06
C ILE A 1257 12.20 -11.00 4.14
N ARG A 1258 11.87 -12.28 3.91
CA ARG A 1258 11.16 -13.16 4.85
C ARG A 1258 11.59 -14.61 4.62
N ASP A 1259 12.79 -14.95 5.04
CA ASP A 1259 13.17 -16.27 5.56
C ASP A 1259 14.52 -16.10 6.27
#